data_AF-A0A6P5ZQ56-F1
#
_entry.id   AF-A0A6P5ZQ56-F1
#
_cell.length_a   1.000
_cell.length_b   1.000
_cell.length_c   1.000
_cell.angle_alpha   90.00
_cell.angle_beta   90.00
_cell.angle_gamma   90.00
#
_symmetry.space_group_name_H-M   'P 1'
#
loop_
_entity.id
_entity.type
_entity.pdbx_description
1 polymer ?
#
loop_
_entity_poly.entity_id
_entity_poly.type
_entity_poly.pdbx_seq_one_letter_code
_entity_poly.pdbx_strand_id
1 'polypeptide(L)'
;MTSKIIFAFLFILFLSSQLQFPEAQTWVKAGYWYANGEFPIQDINSALFTHLSCAFAQVNTSTYQFFVPSVSERYFSTFTSIVKRRNPSVKTLLSVWNGISATGKSITGEKVNDSILSSMISESSRRKSFIDSSIKTARLYGFDGIDLFWVWPNSTDLFNVGVLLDEWRTAINSEPIKPSQSQLILTIGVRYLPTIEMVSYPISSISRNVDWAHVVAYDYHLPTRENFTGVHAALYNPSSHVNTDFGVREWLNKGFPPTKLVLGLPYHGWAWKLVSSKDNAIGAPASGPAITIDGSMGYKTIKSYIRDYGYGAAPVYNATYVVNLFTSPTLWINFDGVEAVKAKISYAKEKRLIGFKAFHLSNDENWALSRAAQEEENQENNKWLLLKIILPVSVVVIPAAAMLYYLRRRKVKSKGEMVLRSVPSPRINTSAAENFGSDASHLLVFRFANMKAATNNFSSANKLGEGGFGPVYKGKLPRGEEIAVKRLSRSSTQGLEEFQNEVTLTARLQHVNLVRLLGYCTEKEENMLIYEYMPNKSLDLYLFDPIKRYMLDWVKRVHIIEGVTQGLLYLQEYSNITVIHRDLKASNILLDDEMNPKISDFGMARLFNKDFCEANTGRIVGTYGYVPPEYVTKGIYSMKYDVYSFGVLLLQIISGKRNTCYHGPHENLNLLEYAYELWIDDRGTEVIDPSLDDSSSPCKIMRCMHIALLCVQENPKDRPSMLEVFTMLKNGSMAAITPKRPAFSVKEDKNTGSTSASQQGICSFNDPEISELEPR
;
A
#
# COMPACT_ATOMS: atom_id res chain seq x y z
N MET A 1 -0.19 -64.32 7.59
CA MET A 1 -0.55 -62.88 7.72
C MET A 1 0.56 -61.96 7.18
N THR A 2 1.83 -62.33 7.31
CA THR A 2 3.01 -61.58 6.85
C THR A 2 3.13 -61.43 5.32
N SER A 3 2.81 -62.46 4.53
CA SER A 3 2.88 -62.38 3.05
C SER A 3 1.90 -61.38 2.41
N LYS A 4 0.69 -61.21 2.98
CA LYS A 4 -0.30 -60.24 2.47
C LYS A 4 0.08 -58.78 2.75
N ILE A 5 0.84 -58.54 3.83
CA ILE A 5 1.31 -57.19 4.20
C ILE A 5 2.46 -56.75 3.28
N ILE A 6 3.37 -57.68 2.94
CA ILE A 6 4.47 -57.41 2.01
C ILE A 6 3.93 -57.12 0.60
N PHE A 7 2.91 -57.85 0.16
CA PHE A 7 2.28 -57.62 -1.13
C PHE A 7 1.56 -56.26 -1.19
N ALA A 8 0.85 -55.86 -0.12
CA ALA A 8 0.24 -54.54 -0.03
C ALA A 8 1.28 -53.41 -0.04
N PHE A 9 2.42 -53.60 0.61
CA PHE A 9 3.49 -52.61 0.67
C PHE A 9 4.19 -52.43 -0.70
N LEU A 10 4.44 -53.54 -1.41
CA LEU A 10 5.00 -53.52 -2.76
C LEU A 10 4.01 -52.93 -3.78
N PHE A 11 2.71 -53.18 -3.61
CA PHE A 11 1.67 -52.62 -4.47
C PHE A 11 1.51 -51.10 -4.30
N ILE A 12 1.64 -50.59 -3.07
CA ILE A 12 1.65 -49.14 -2.78
C ILE A 12 2.90 -48.47 -3.35
N LEU A 13 4.06 -49.11 -3.24
CA LEU A 13 5.31 -48.62 -3.86
C LEU A 13 5.20 -48.58 -5.40
N PHE A 14 4.59 -49.61 -6.00
CA PHE A 14 4.36 -49.66 -7.45
C PHE A 14 3.39 -48.57 -7.93
N LEU A 15 2.26 -48.35 -7.23
CA LEU A 15 1.35 -47.23 -7.52
C LEU A 15 2.01 -45.86 -7.35
N SER A 16 2.90 -45.70 -6.35
CA SER A 16 3.62 -44.45 -6.13
C SER A 16 4.64 -44.13 -7.24
N SER A 17 5.23 -45.16 -7.85
CA SER A 17 6.18 -45.01 -8.97
C SER A 17 5.50 -44.68 -10.32
N GLN A 18 4.18 -44.84 -10.43
CA GLN A 18 3.39 -44.56 -11.63
C GLN A 18 2.76 -43.15 -11.62
N LEU A 19 2.86 -42.42 -10.50
CA LEU A 19 2.41 -41.03 -10.39
C LEU A 19 3.48 -40.07 -10.95
N GLN A 20 3.60 -40.02 -12.28
CA GLN A 20 4.21 -38.86 -12.93
C GLN A 20 3.22 -37.69 -12.84
N PHE A 21 3.49 -36.76 -11.93
CA PHE A 21 2.81 -35.48 -11.90
C PHE A 21 3.30 -34.64 -13.09
N PRO A 22 2.40 -34.00 -13.88
CA PRO A 22 2.83 -33.06 -14.91
C PRO A 22 3.70 -31.96 -14.27
N GLU A 23 4.82 -31.61 -14.90
CA GLU A 23 5.60 -30.43 -14.51
C GLU A 23 4.66 -29.22 -14.44
N ALA A 24 4.58 -28.59 -13.28
CA ALA A 24 3.79 -27.38 -13.11
C ALA A 24 4.36 -26.31 -14.05
N GLN A 25 3.56 -25.90 -15.04
CA GLN A 25 3.94 -24.85 -15.98
C GLN A 25 4.23 -23.57 -15.18
N THR A 26 5.49 -23.10 -15.22
CA THR A 26 5.95 -21.97 -14.42
C THR A 26 5.29 -20.66 -14.87
N TRP A 27 4.71 -19.92 -13.92
CA TRP A 27 4.04 -18.65 -14.17
C TRP A 27 4.99 -17.62 -14.81
N VAL A 28 4.59 -17.02 -15.93
CA VAL A 28 5.38 -16.04 -16.68
C VAL A 28 5.35 -14.69 -15.95
N LYS A 29 6.52 -14.27 -15.48
CA LYS A 29 6.78 -12.94 -14.92
C LYS A 29 7.74 -12.24 -15.87
N ALA A 30 7.19 -11.39 -16.74
CA ALA A 30 7.92 -10.75 -17.82
C ALA A 30 8.02 -9.23 -17.64
N GLY A 31 9.05 -8.61 -18.21
CA GLY A 31 9.20 -7.16 -18.19
C GLY A 31 10.04 -6.63 -19.34
N TYR A 32 9.73 -5.42 -19.79
CA TYR A 32 10.48 -4.70 -20.82
C TYR A 32 11.57 -3.81 -20.24
N TRP A 33 12.75 -3.83 -20.88
CA TRP A 33 13.81 -2.87 -20.63
C TRP A 33 14.28 -2.22 -21.95
N TYR A 34 14.44 -0.91 -21.94
CA TYR A 34 14.77 -0.11 -23.12
C TYR A 34 16.28 0.15 -23.24
N ALA A 35 16.87 -0.25 -24.37
CA ALA A 35 18.29 -0.12 -24.66
C ALA A 35 18.78 1.35 -24.73
N ASN A 36 17.91 2.28 -25.09
CA ASN A 36 18.25 3.70 -25.17
C ASN A 36 17.77 4.50 -23.95
N GLY A 37 17.27 3.84 -22.91
CA GLY A 37 16.82 4.50 -21.69
C GLY A 37 17.97 4.82 -20.74
N GLU A 38 17.77 5.81 -19.85
CA GLU A 38 18.74 6.20 -18.81
C GLU A 38 18.92 5.14 -17.70
N PHE A 39 18.20 4.01 -17.75
CA PHE A 39 18.17 2.99 -16.71
C PHE A 39 19.21 1.90 -16.94
N PRO A 40 20.26 1.76 -16.10
CA PRO A 40 21.33 0.79 -16.31
C PRO A 40 20.86 -0.68 -16.25
N ILE A 41 21.42 -1.53 -17.11
CA ILE A 41 21.13 -2.99 -17.11
C ILE A 41 21.50 -3.62 -15.75
N GLN A 42 22.59 -3.13 -15.13
CA GLN A 42 23.08 -3.62 -13.84
C GLN A 42 22.08 -3.43 -12.72
N ASP A 43 21.20 -2.43 -12.83
CA ASP A 43 20.24 -2.10 -11.79
C ASP A 43 19.01 -3.00 -11.86
N ILE A 44 18.76 -3.68 -12.99
CA ILE A 44 17.66 -4.62 -13.17
C ILE A 44 17.68 -5.69 -12.07
N ASN A 45 16.60 -5.79 -11.31
CA ASN A 45 16.40 -6.86 -10.34
C ASN A 45 15.80 -8.10 -11.03
N SER A 46 16.64 -8.82 -11.78
CA SER A 46 16.21 -9.99 -12.56
C SER A 46 15.70 -11.16 -11.71
N ALA A 47 15.90 -11.16 -10.39
CA ALA A 47 15.33 -12.16 -9.48
C ALA A 47 13.79 -12.07 -9.39
N LEU A 48 13.20 -10.93 -9.74
CA LEU A 48 11.74 -10.74 -9.77
C LEU A 48 11.09 -11.26 -11.07
N PHE A 49 11.88 -11.70 -12.05
CA PHE A 49 11.38 -12.03 -13.38
C PHE A 49 11.86 -13.41 -13.84
N THR A 50 10.97 -14.10 -14.54
CA THR A 50 11.28 -15.31 -15.30
C THR A 50 11.78 -14.98 -16.70
N HIS A 51 11.29 -13.87 -17.27
CA HIS A 51 11.53 -13.47 -18.65
C HIS A 51 11.82 -11.96 -18.72
N LEU A 52 12.82 -11.55 -19.48
CA LEU A 52 13.14 -10.13 -19.67
C LEU A 52 13.32 -9.81 -21.15
N SER A 53 12.57 -8.85 -21.66
CA SER A 53 12.66 -8.41 -23.05
C SER A 53 13.57 -7.18 -23.18
N CYS A 54 14.61 -7.29 -24.00
CA CYS A 54 15.46 -6.17 -24.39
C CYS A 54 14.85 -5.49 -25.63
N ALA A 55 14.48 -4.23 -25.48
CA ALA A 55 13.69 -3.45 -26.43
C ALA A 55 14.49 -2.22 -26.95
N PHE A 56 14.46 -1.85 -28.22
CA PHE A 56 13.94 -2.60 -29.37
C PHE A 56 14.99 -2.68 -30.47
N ALA A 57 15.10 -3.84 -31.09
CA ALA A 57 15.75 -3.97 -32.38
C ALA A 57 14.87 -3.39 -33.49
N GLN A 58 15.45 -3.22 -34.68
CA GLN A 58 14.81 -2.56 -35.82
C GLN A 58 14.81 -3.45 -37.06
N VAL A 59 13.98 -3.07 -38.04
CA VAL A 59 13.93 -3.70 -39.36
C VAL A 59 14.53 -2.74 -40.39
N ASN A 60 15.42 -3.22 -41.24
CA ASN A 60 15.99 -2.42 -42.31
C ASN A 60 14.96 -2.20 -43.43
N THR A 61 14.75 -0.97 -43.86
CA THR A 61 13.71 -0.60 -44.85
C THR A 61 13.91 -1.20 -46.23
N SER A 62 15.14 -1.54 -46.59
CA SER A 62 15.50 -2.01 -47.93
C SER A 62 15.69 -3.52 -47.99
N THR A 63 16.33 -4.09 -46.97
CA THR A 63 16.63 -5.53 -46.92
C THR A 63 15.61 -6.34 -46.12
N TYR A 64 14.77 -5.66 -45.33
CA TYR A 64 13.84 -6.25 -44.38
C TYR A 64 14.52 -7.15 -43.32
N GLN A 65 15.83 -6.98 -43.15
CA GLN A 65 16.57 -7.70 -42.14
C GLN A 65 16.38 -7.06 -40.77
N PHE A 66 16.23 -7.93 -39.78
CA PHE A 66 16.26 -7.62 -38.37
C PHE A 66 17.70 -7.24 -37.97
N PHE A 67 17.88 -6.08 -37.33
CA PHE A 67 19.20 -5.65 -36.86
C PHE A 67 19.12 -4.87 -35.54
N VAL A 68 20.23 -4.87 -34.81
CA VAL A 68 20.42 -4.02 -33.63
C VAL A 68 21.10 -2.73 -34.07
N PRO A 69 20.56 -1.54 -33.74
CA PRO A 69 21.21 -0.27 -34.05
C PRO A 69 22.59 -0.17 -33.38
N SER A 70 23.60 0.29 -34.13
CA SER A 70 24.99 0.41 -33.66
C SER A 70 25.13 1.20 -32.35
N VAL A 71 24.37 2.28 -32.21
CA VAL A 71 24.34 3.12 -30.99
C VAL A 71 23.92 2.33 -29.74
N SER A 72 23.09 1.30 -29.92
CA SER A 72 22.54 0.47 -28.85
C SER A 72 23.22 -0.90 -28.71
N GLU A 73 24.11 -1.27 -29.63
CA GLU A 73 24.69 -2.62 -29.74
C GLU A 73 25.37 -3.10 -28.45
N ARG A 74 26.04 -2.20 -27.74
CA ARG A 74 26.67 -2.51 -26.43
C ARG A 74 25.65 -3.02 -25.40
N TYR A 75 24.44 -2.48 -25.41
CA TYR A 75 23.39 -2.91 -24.49
C TYR A 75 22.89 -4.30 -24.83
N PHE A 76 22.54 -4.55 -26.10
CA PHE A 76 22.06 -5.86 -26.56
C PHE A 76 23.09 -6.97 -26.35
N SER A 77 24.37 -6.69 -26.65
CA SER A 77 25.46 -7.66 -26.50
C SER A 77 25.77 -8.06 -25.06
N THR A 78 25.51 -7.17 -24.10
CA THR A 78 25.80 -7.43 -22.69
C THR A 78 24.56 -7.80 -21.87
N PHE A 79 23.35 -7.51 -22.36
CA PHE A 79 22.08 -7.66 -21.64
C PHE A 79 21.93 -9.02 -20.97
N THR A 80 21.94 -10.09 -21.76
CA THR A 80 21.74 -11.46 -21.26
C THR A 80 22.77 -11.84 -20.21
N SER A 81 24.05 -11.52 -20.46
CA SER A 81 25.13 -11.84 -19.52
C SER A 81 24.96 -11.12 -18.18
N ILE A 82 24.51 -9.86 -18.18
CA ILE A 82 24.38 -9.06 -16.97
C ILE A 82 23.17 -9.52 -16.14
N VAL A 83 21.99 -9.69 -16.76
CA VAL A 83 20.79 -10.08 -16.02
C VAL A 83 20.88 -11.50 -15.47
N LYS A 84 21.57 -12.41 -16.19
CA LYS A 84 21.83 -13.79 -15.71
C LYS A 84 22.83 -13.87 -14.56
N ARG A 85 23.67 -12.84 -14.30
CA ARG A 85 24.53 -12.83 -13.09
C ARG A 85 23.71 -12.81 -11.80
N ARG A 86 22.59 -12.09 -11.78
CA ARG A 86 21.70 -11.99 -10.62
C ARG A 86 20.66 -13.12 -10.58
N ASN A 87 20.17 -13.55 -11.74
CA ASN A 87 19.24 -14.68 -11.85
C ASN A 87 19.66 -15.60 -13.02
N PRO A 88 20.46 -16.65 -12.77
CA PRO A 88 20.92 -17.56 -13.83
C PRO A 88 19.79 -18.27 -14.60
N SER A 89 18.59 -18.36 -14.00
CA SER A 89 17.42 -19.01 -14.60
C SER A 89 16.60 -18.10 -15.51
N VAL A 90 16.81 -16.78 -15.47
CA VAL A 90 16.03 -15.83 -16.27
C VAL A 90 16.24 -16.07 -17.77
N LYS A 91 15.16 -16.06 -18.52
CA LYS A 91 15.18 -16.13 -19.99
C LYS A 91 15.13 -14.72 -20.57
N THR A 92 15.93 -14.46 -21.60
CA THR A 92 15.94 -13.14 -22.25
C THR A 92 15.36 -13.20 -23.65
N LEU A 93 14.55 -12.20 -24.00
CA LEU A 93 13.94 -12.08 -25.32
C LEU A 93 14.45 -10.83 -26.03
N LEU A 94 14.73 -10.98 -27.32
CA LEU A 94 15.03 -9.86 -28.21
C LEU A 94 13.71 -9.32 -28.78
N SER A 95 13.34 -8.10 -28.43
CA SER A 95 12.08 -7.51 -28.90
C SER A 95 12.30 -6.59 -30.09
N VAL A 96 11.41 -6.66 -31.08
CA VAL A 96 11.37 -5.76 -32.23
C VAL A 96 10.14 -4.87 -32.16
N TRP A 97 10.33 -3.63 -32.62
CA TRP A 97 9.28 -2.62 -32.65
C TRP A 97 9.15 -2.01 -34.04
N ASN A 98 8.02 -1.33 -34.25
CA ASN A 98 7.62 -0.60 -35.45
C ASN A 98 8.47 0.66 -35.79
N GLY A 99 9.68 0.81 -35.20
CA GLY A 99 10.55 1.98 -35.39
C GLY A 99 10.19 3.23 -34.55
N ILE A 100 11.14 4.18 -34.45
CA ILE A 100 11.05 5.37 -33.57
C ILE A 100 10.07 6.41 -34.11
N SER A 101 10.01 6.62 -35.43
CA SER A 101 9.11 7.59 -36.07
C SER A 101 7.63 7.24 -35.89
N ALA A 102 7.31 5.95 -35.91
CA ALA A 102 5.99 5.42 -35.57
C ALA A 102 5.63 5.64 -34.10
N THR A 103 6.62 5.64 -33.20
CA THR A 103 6.41 5.76 -31.76
C THR A 103 5.97 7.17 -31.39
N GLY A 104 6.67 8.20 -31.88
CA GLY A 104 6.25 9.59 -31.68
C GLY A 104 4.85 9.85 -32.21
N LYS A 105 4.54 9.35 -33.42
CA LYS A 105 3.23 9.49 -34.06
C LYS A 105 2.12 8.70 -33.35
N SER A 106 2.37 7.46 -32.96
CA SER A 106 1.41 6.64 -32.22
C SER A 106 1.10 7.25 -30.85
N ILE A 107 2.12 7.75 -30.16
CA ILE A 107 2.00 8.42 -28.85
C ILE A 107 1.26 9.76 -28.98
N THR A 108 1.48 10.52 -30.06
CA THR A 108 0.72 11.76 -30.35
C THR A 108 -0.67 11.49 -30.95
N GLY A 109 -1.04 10.23 -31.19
CA GLY A 109 -2.34 9.86 -31.73
C GLY A 109 -2.49 10.02 -33.24
N GLU A 110 -1.39 10.27 -33.96
CA GLU A 110 -1.35 10.21 -35.40
C GLU A 110 -1.46 8.75 -35.88
N LYS A 111 -2.22 8.55 -36.98
CA LYS A 111 -2.20 7.27 -37.69
C LYS A 111 -0.78 6.99 -38.16
N VAL A 112 -0.14 5.99 -37.57
CA VAL A 112 1.10 5.46 -38.11
C VAL A 112 0.74 4.68 -39.36
N ASN A 113 1.20 5.17 -40.51
CA ASN A 113 1.11 4.43 -41.75
C ASN A 113 2.31 3.47 -41.75
N ASP A 114 2.09 2.24 -41.31
CA ASP A 114 3.12 1.21 -41.09
C ASP A 114 3.74 0.74 -42.41
N SER A 115 4.57 1.55 -43.06
CA SER A 115 5.11 1.14 -44.36
C SER A 115 6.10 -0.03 -44.26
N ILE A 116 6.87 -0.16 -43.17
CA ILE A 116 7.98 -1.13 -43.14
C ILE A 116 7.57 -2.53 -42.70
N LEU A 117 6.82 -2.70 -41.61
CA LEU A 117 6.39 -4.03 -41.14
C LEU A 117 5.31 -4.61 -42.04
N SER A 118 4.36 -3.80 -42.51
CA SER A 118 3.37 -4.24 -43.52
C SER A 118 4.05 -4.65 -44.83
N SER A 119 5.06 -3.88 -45.28
CA SER A 119 5.85 -4.24 -46.47
C SER A 119 6.76 -5.45 -46.24
N MET A 120 7.22 -5.69 -45.02
CA MET A 120 8.00 -6.88 -44.66
C MET A 120 7.13 -8.13 -44.74
N ILE A 121 5.89 -8.09 -44.25
CA ILE A 121 5.03 -9.28 -44.21
C ILE A 121 4.29 -9.57 -45.52
N SER A 122 4.23 -8.61 -46.44
CA SER A 122 3.46 -8.76 -47.68
C SER A 122 4.05 -9.78 -48.66
N GLU A 123 5.35 -10.05 -48.61
CA GLU A 123 6.03 -10.97 -49.52
C GLU A 123 6.82 -12.05 -48.77
N SER A 124 6.78 -13.30 -49.27
CA SER A 124 7.47 -14.44 -48.66
C SER A 124 8.99 -14.26 -48.59
N SER A 125 9.61 -13.65 -49.61
CA SER A 125 11.05 -13.38 -49.62
C SER A 125 11.48 -12.40 -48.51
N ARG A 126 10.65 -11.39 -48.22
CA ARG A 126 10.88 -10.37 -47.20
C ARG A 126 10.66 -10.94 -45.80
N ARG A 127 9.59 -11.70 -45.61
CA ARG A 127 9.36 -12.48 -44.37
C ARG A 127 10.52 -13.41 -44.08
N LYS A 128 11.00 -14.15 -45.08
CA LYS A 128 12.17 -15.02 -44.95
C LYS A 128 13.42 -14.24 -44.52
N SER A 129 13.71 -13.12 -45.16
CA SER A 129 14.84 -12.25 -44.80
C SER A 129 14.76 -11.80 -43.33
N PHE A 130 13.58 -11.37 -42.90
CA PHE A 130 13.32 -10.96 -41.52
C PHE A 130 13.45 -12.12 -40.52
N ILE A 131 12.84 -13.27 -40.81
CA ILE A 131 12.89 -14.48 -39.97
C ILE A 131 14.33 -14.96 -39.80
N ASP A 132 15.06 -15.16 -40.90
CA ASP A 132 16.42 -15.71 -40.87
C ASP A 132 17.37 -14.76 -40.10
N SER A 133 17.26 -13.44 -40.35
CA SER A 133 18.07 -12.44 -39.66
C SER A 133 17.70 -12.28 -38.19
N SER A 134 16.42 -12.45 -37.80
CA SER A 134 15.98 -12.38 -36.41
C SER A 134 16.55 -13.53 -35.56
N ILE A 135 16.50 -14.76 -36.08
CA ILE A 135 17.06 -15.96 -35.43
C ILE A 135 18.56 -15.81 -35.29
N LYS A 136 19.25 -15.43 -36.38
CA LYS A 136 20.69 -15.17 -36.38
C LYS A 136 21.08 -14.13 -35.33
N THR A 137 20.35 -13.01 -35.27
CA THR A 137 20.60 -11.91 -34.33
C THR A 137 20.35 -12.33 -32.88
N ALA A 138 19.26 -13.04 -32.61
CA ALA A 138 18.96 -13.55 -31.27
C ALA A 138 20.07 -14.47 -30.76
N ARG A 139 20.56 -15.40 -31.60
CA ARG A 139 21.68 -16.28 -31.25
C ARG A 139 23.00 -15.53 -31.08
N LEU A 140 23.29 -14.57 -31.97
CA LEU A 140 24.52 -13.78 -31.93
C LEU A 140 24.70 -13.07 -30.58
N TYR A 141 23.62 -12.47 -30.05
CA TYR A 141 23.62 -11.76 -28.78
C TYR A 141 23.16 -12.62 -27.59
N GLY A 142 23.00 -13.94 -27.79
CA GLY A 142 22.73 -14.90 -26.72
C GLY A 142 21.35 -14.80 -26.09
N PHE A 143 20.33 -14.33 -26.81
CA PHE A 143 18.94 -14.32 -26.33
C PHE A 143 18.31 -15.72 -26.40
N ASP A 144 17.41 -15.99 -25.45
CA ASP A 144 16.64 -17.23 -25.36
C ASP A 144 15.35 -17.20 -26.20
N GLY A 145 14.96 -16.03 -26.73
CA GLY A 145 13.76 -15.87 -27.53
C GLY A 145 13.66 -14.56 -28.30
N ILE A 146 12.58 -14.43 -29.06
CA ILE A 146 12.25 -13.28 -29.89
C ILE A 146 10.80 -12.86 -29.59
N ASP A 147 10.59 -11.55 -29.55
CA ASP A 147 9.30 -10.94 -29.24
C ASP A 147 8.90 -9.95 -30.35
N LEU A 148 7.75 -10.20 -30.99
CA LEU A 148 7.17 -9.30 -31.97
C LEU A 148 6.21 -8.32 -31.30
N PHE A 149 6.63 -7.05 -31.14
CA PHE A 149 5.76 -6.00 -30.64
C PHE A 149 5.35 -5.03 -31.75
N TRP A 150 4.23 -5.32 -32.41
CA TRP A 150 3.68 -4.52 -33.50
C TRP A 150 2.41 -3.78 -33.06
N VAL A 151 2.48 -2.45 -33.01
CA VAL A 151 1.36 -1.53 -32.76
C VAL A 151 0.83 -0.97 -34.10
N TRP A 152 -0.40 -1.14 -34.60
CA TRP A 152 -1.31 -2.29 -34.60
C TRP A 152 -1.53 -2.63 -36.09
N PRO A 153 -1.44 -3.89 -36.53
CA PRO A 153 -1.59 -4.23 -37.95
C PRO A 153 -2.96 -3.81 -38.51
N ASN A 154 -3.02 -3.37 -39.76
CA ASN A 154 -4.29 -3.15 -40.45
C ASN A 154 -4.97 -4.49 -40.82
N SER A 155 -6.17 -4.43 -41.38
CA SER A 155 -6.95 -5.62 -41.76
C SER A 155 -6.20 -6.60 -42.68
N THR A 156 -5.47 -6.09 -43.68
CA THR A 156 -4.69 -6.89 -44.62
C THR A 156 -3.47 -7.51 -43.93
N ASP A 157 -2.85 -6.76 -43.03
CA ASP A 157 -1.68 -7.21 -42.30
C ASP A 157 -2.01 -8.33 -41.32
N LEU A 158 -3.19 -8.33 -40.70
CA LEU A 158 -3.60 -9.39 -39.77
C LEU A 158 -3.57 -10.79 -40.41
N PHE A 159 -3.97 -10.92 -41.68
CA PHE A 159 -3.84 -12.19 -42.40
C PHE A 159 -2.37 -12.58 -42.57
N ASN A 160 -1.55 -11.65 -43.05
CA ASN A 160 -0.13 -11.88 -43.32
C ASN A 160 0.70 -12.12 -42.04
N VAL A 161 0.28 -11.60 -40.88
CA VAL A 161 0.88 -11.93 -39.57
C VAL A 161 0.72 -13.40 -39.26
N GLY A 162 -0.42 -14.02 -39.59
CA GLY A 162 -0.62 -15.46 -39.41
C GLY A 162 0.37 -16.29 -40.23
N VAL A 163 0.58 -15.89 -41.49
CA VAL A 163 1.56 -16.53 -42.39
C VAL A 163 2.99 -16.33 -41.89
N LEU A 164 3.33 -15.12 -41.44
CA LEU A 164 4.63 -14.84 -40.83
C LEU A 164 4.90 -15.77 -39.66
N LEU A 165 3.95 -15.93 -38.73
CA LEU A 165 4.13 -16.76 -37.54
C LEU A 165 4.28 -18.25 -37.88
N ASP A 166 3.57 -18.75 -38.89
CA ASP A 166 3.71 -20.13 -39.39
C ASP A 166 5.12 -20.38 -39.95
N GLU A 167 5.60 -19.48 -40.81
CA GLU A 167 6.95 -19.54 -41.38
C GLU A 167 8.02 -19.39 -40.29
N TRP A 168 7.81 -18.48 -39.33
CA TRP A 168 8.78 -18.18 -38.28
C TRP A 168 8.93 -19.35 -37.30
N ARG A 169 7.81 -19.95 -36.85
CA ARG A 169 7.88 -21.15 -36.01
C ARG A 169 8.52 -22.31 -36.76
N THR A 170 8.21 -22.49 -38.04
CA THR A 170 8.85 -23.52 -38.87
C THR A 170 10.37 -23.33 -38.95
N ALA A 171 10.83 -22.09 -39.16
CA ALA A 171 12.25 -21.76 -39.19
C ALA A 171 12.92 -21.99 -37.83
N ILE A 172 12.29 -21.59 -36.72
CA ILE A 172 12.79 -21.85 -35.36
C ILE A 172 12.87 -23.35 -35.06
N ASN A 173 11.90 -24.15 -35.52
CA ASN A 173 11.92 -25.60 -35.37
C ASN A 173 13.01 -26.28 -36.22
N SER A 174 13.41 -25.65 -37.31
CA SER A 174 14.39 -26.20 -38.27
C SER A 174 15.81 -25.67 -38.04
N GLU A 175 15.99 -24.70 -37.14
CA GLU A 175 17.29 -24.14 -36.81
C GLU A 175 18.20 -25.23 -36.20
N PRO A 176 19.46 -25.37 -36.64
CA PRO A 176 20.42 -26.25 -35.97
C PRO A 176 20.72 -25.78 -34.54
N ILE A 177 20.34 -26.57 -33.54
CA ILE A 177 20.52 -26.24 -32.11
C ILE A 177 21.81 -26.90 -31.58
N LYS A 178 22.71 -26.11 -30.98
CA LYS A 178 23.87 -26.67 -30.26
C LYS A 178 23.44 -27.36 -28.96
N PRO A 179 24.18 -28.35 -28.44
CA PRO A 179 23.79 -29.07 -27.21
C PRO A 179 23.52 -28.18 -25.97
N SER A 180 24.13 -26.99 -25.91
CA SER A 180 23.95 -26.02 -24.82
C SER A 180 22.80 -25.02 -25.04
N GLN A 181 22.11 -25.09 -26.18
CA GLN A 181 21.06 -24.16 -26.57
C GLN A 181 19.69 -24.81 -26.47
N SER A 182 18.69 -24.04 -26.06
CA SER A 182 17.28 -24.41 -26.21
C SER A 182 16.71 -23.81 -27.49
N GLN A 183 15.59 -24.36 -27.94
CA GLN A 183 14.76 -23.73 -28.97
C GLN A 183 14.41 -22.29 -28.55
N LEU A 184 14.37 -21.37 -29.52
CA LEU A 184 13.98 -19.98 -29.26
C LEU A 184 12.50 -19.89 -28.87
N ILE A 185 12.24 -19.16 -27.80
CA ILE A 185 10.90 -18.73 -27.42
C ILE A 185 10.41 -17.69 -28.44
N LEU A 186 9.16 -17.78 -28.90
CA LEU A 186 8.53 -16.79 -29.77
C LEU A 186 7.28 -16.23 -29.10
N THR A 187 7.24 -14.90 -28.94
CA THR A 187 6.12 -14.19 -28.33
C THR A 187 5.62 -13.05 -29.20
N ILE A 188 4.38 -12.64 -28.99
CA ILE A 188 3.76 -11.53 -29.72
C ILE A 188 2.97 -10.61 -28.80
N GLY A 189 3.08 -9.30 -29.02
CA GLY A 189 2.22 -8.29 -28.40
C GLY A 189 0.93 -8.16 -29.19
N VAL A 190 -0.21 -8.28 -28.51
CA VAL A 190 -1.53 -8.17 -29.14
C VAL A 190 -2.35 -7.09 -28.48
N ARG A 191 -3.25 -6.48 -29.26
CA ARG A 191 -4.19 -5.48 -28.75
C ARG A 191 -5.14 -6.10 -27.72
N TYR A 192 -5.65 -5.29 -26.79
CA TYR A 192 -6.66 -5.76 -25.82
C TYR A 192 -7.90 -6.40 -26.47
N LEU A 193 -8.30 -5.94 -27.65
CA LEU A 193 -9.36 -6.56 -28.44
C LEU A 193 -8.79 -7.44 -29.56
N PRO A 194 -9.31 -8.67 -29.73
CA PRO A 194 -8.92 -9.55 -30.83
C PRO A 194 -9.52 -9.13 -32.18
N THR A 195 -10.53 -8.26 -32.20
CA THR A 195 -11.17 -7.75 -33.43
C THR A 195 -10.85 -6.26 -33.59
N ILE A 196 -10.41 -5.89 -34.79
CA ILE A 196 -10.20 -4.51 -35.22
C ILE A 196 -11.16 -4.25 -36.37
N GLU A 197 -12.10 -3.33 -36.16
CA GLU A 197 -13.21 -3.07 -37.10
C GLU A 197 -13.99 -4.37 -37.41
N MET A 198 -13.78 -4.97 -38.58
CA MET A 198 -14.42 -6.23 -39.01
C MET A 198 -13.45 -7.42 -39.10
N VAL A 199 -12.16 -7.23 -38.81
CA VAL A 199 -11.13 -8.27 -38.98
C VAL A 199 -10.58 -8.69 -37.63
N SER A 200 -10.55 -10.01 -37.39
CA SER A 200 -9.96 -10.59 -36.18
C SER A 200 -8.50 -10.98 -36.39
N TYR A 201 -7.70 -10.92 -35.34
CA TYR A 201 -6.39 -11.57 -35.30
C TYR A 201 -6.51 -13.06 -35.70
N PRO A 202 -5.48 -13.65 -36.35
CA PRO A 202 -5.47 -15.05 -36.74
C PRO A 202 -5.23 -15.96 -35.51
N ILE A 203 -6.25 -16.11 -34.66
CA ILE A 203 -6.21 -16.83 -33.37
C ILE A 203 -5.57 -18.21 -33.49
N SER A 204 -5.94 -18.99 -34.51
CA SER A 204 -5.42 -20.34 -34.73
C SER A 204 -3.93 -20.36 -35.04
N SER A 205 -3.45 -19.47 -35.92
CA SER A 205 -2.02 -19.35 -36.20
C SER A 205 -1.25 -18.86 -34.98
N ILE A 206 -1.72 -17.81 -34.29
CA ILE A 206 -1.04 -17.29 -33.10
C ILE A 206 -0.94 -18.41 -32.05
N SER A 207 -2.07 -19.02 -31.67
CA SER A 207 -2.10 -20.07 -30.63
C SER A 207 -1.22 -21.28 -30.95
N ARG A 208 -1.08 -21.67 -32.23
CA ARG A 208 -0.19 -22.76 -32.65
C ARG A 208 1.28 -22.36 -32.59
N ASN A 209 1.62 -21.14 -33.01
CA ASN A 209 3.00 -20.76 -33.29
C ASN A 209 3.71 -20.02 -32.18
N VAL A 210 3.01 -19.31 -31.29
CA VAL A 210 3.67 -18.60 -30.19
C VAL A 210 3.67 -19.42 -28.91
N ASP A 211 4.70 -19.21 -28.09
CA ASP A 211 4.75 -19.74 -26.73
C ASP A 211 3.68 -19.04 -25.87
N TRP A 212 3.60 -17.71 -25.96
CA TRP A 212 2.49 -16.92 -25.46
C TRP A 212 2.32 -15.59 -26.20
N ALA A 213 1.08 -15.08 -26.18
CA ALA A 213 0.76 -13.71 -26.54
C ALA A 213 0.62 -12.87 -25.27
N HIS A 214 1.06 -11.61 -25.31
CA HIS A 214 0.87 -10.68 -24.20
C HIS A 214 -0.08 -9.56 -24.63
N VAL A 215 -1.15 -9.39 -23.87
CA VAL A 215 -2.23 -8.44 -24.16
C VAL A 215 -1.82 -7.07 -23.66
N VAL A 216 -1.74 -6.10 -24.57
CA VAL A 216 -1.53 -4.69 -24.25
C VAL A 216 -2.85 -4.12 -23.74
N ALA A 217 -3.03 -4.20 -22.42
CA ALA A 217 -4.26 -3.88 -21.70
C ALA A 217 -4.18 -2.51 -21.00
N TYR A 218 -3.68 -1.52 -21.73
CA TYR A 218 -3.48 -0.15 -21.26
C TYR A 218 -3.48 0.82 -22.45
N ASP A 219 -3.38 2.12 -22.15
CA ASP A 219 -3.47 3.24 -23.11
C ASP A 219 -4.82 3.30 -23.84
N TYR A 220 -5.89 2.96 -23.13
CA TYR A 220 -7.27 3.04 -23.60
C TYR A 220 -7.75 4.46 -23.88
N HIS A 221 -7.31 5.40 -23.04
CA HIS A 221 -7.67 6.81 -23.06
C HIS A 221 -6.38 7.62 -23.00
N LEU A 222 -6.24 8.61 -23.88
CA LEU A 222 -5.01 9.40 -24.04
C LEU A 222 -5.31 10.90 -24.13
N PRO A 223 -4.56 11.77 -23.42
CA PRO A 223 -4.80 13.22 -23.40
C PRO A 223 -4.52 13.91 -24.73
N THR A 224 -3.77 13.28 -25.62
CA THR A 224 -3.51 13.77 -26.99
C THR A 224 -4.67 13.50 -27.95
N ARG A 225 -5.60 12.60 -27.59
CA ARG A 225 -6.71 12.15 -28.44
C ARG A 225 -8.08 12.59 -27.95
N GLU A 226 -8.20 12.82 -26.66
CA GLU A 226 -9.48 13.04 -25.99
C GLU A 226 -9.46 14.35 -25.21
N ASN A 227 -10.58 15.06 -25.24
CA ASN A 227 -10.82 16.29 -24.49
C ASN A 227 -11.58 16.04 -23.18
N PHE A 228 -11.49 14.83 -22.65
CA PHE A 228 -12.01 14.44 -21.35
C PHE A 228 -11.04 13.49 -20.65
N THR A 229 -11.05 13.48 -19.33
CA THR A 229 -10.22 12.57 -18.52
C THR A 229 -10.69 11.13 -18.71
N GLY A 230 -9.75 10.19 -18.77
CA GLY A 230 -10.07 8.79 -18.99
C GLY A 230 -9.07 7.87 -18.31
N VAL A 231 -9.54 6.69 -17.91
CA VAL A 231 -8.71 5.72 -17.19
C VAL A 231 -7.97 4.80 -18.18
N HIS A 232 -6.68 5.01 -18.36
CA HIS A 232 -5.92 4.40 -19.46
C HIS A 232 -5.76 2.87 -19.33
N ALA A 233 -5.91 2.30 -18.13
CA ALA A 233 -5.62 0.90 -17.86
C ALA A 233 -6.71 0.19 -17.03
N ALA A 234 -7.97 0.62 -17.14
CA ALA A 234 -9.05 0.07 -16.34
C ALA A 234 -9.19 -1.47 -16.46
N LEU A 235 -9.20 -2.17 -15.32
CA LEU A 235 -9.50 -3.61 -15.30
C LEU A 235 -10.98 -3.86 -15.64
N TYR A 236 -11.85 -3.06 -15.03
CA TYR A 236 -13.30 -3.08 -15.24
C TYR A 236 -13.79 -1.68 -15.62
N ASN A 237 -14.87 -1.61 -16.40
CA ASN A 237 -15.56 -0.36 -16.68
C ASN A 237 -17.07 -0.65 -16.80
N PRO A 238 -17.91 -0.26 -15.83
CA PRO A 238 -19.34 -0.54 -15.86
C PRO A 238 -20.08 0.11 -17.02
N SER A 239 -19.53 1.19 -17.58
CA SER A 239 -20.19 2.04 -18.57
C SER A 239 -19.68 1.83 -19.99
N SER A 240 -18.65 0.99 -20.20
CA SER A 240 -18.03 0.78 -21.51
C SER A 240 -17.28 -0.54 -21.60
N HIS A 241 -17.20 -1.09 -22.82
CA HIS A 241 -16.39 -2.27 -23.13
C HIS A 241 -14.88 -1.97 -23.27
N VAL A 242 -14.48 -0.71 -23.11
CA VAL A 242 -13.08 -0.31 -23.10
C VAL A 242 -12.48 -0.58 -21.71
N ASN A 243 -12.13 -1.84 -21.47
CA ASN A 243 -11.46 -2.32 -20.26
C ASN A 243 -10.78 -3.68 -20.49
N THR A 244 -9.90 -4.07 -19.56
CA THR A 244 -9.12 -5.31 -19.64
C THR A 244 -9.98 -6.56 -19.54
N ASP A 245 -10.96 -6.63 -18.64
CA ASP A 245 -11.79 -7.83 -18.47
C ASP A 245 -12.57 -8.17 -19.73
N PHE A 246 -13.18 -7.16 -20.35
CA PHE A 246 -13.88 -7.32 -21.62
C PHE A 246 -12.94 -7.84 -22.72
N GLY A 247 -11.77 -7.20 -22.89
CA GLY A 247 -10.80 -7.62 -23.90
C GLY A 247 -10.29 -9.04 -23.73
N VAL A 248 -9.91 -9.42 -22.49
CA VAL A 248 -9.48 -10.78 -22.17
C VAL A 248 -10.60 -11.78 -22.44
N ARG A 249 -11.84 -11.49 -22.02
CA ARG A 249 -12.99 -12.38 -22.32
C ARG A 249 -13.19 -12.56 -23.81
N GLU A 250 -13.05 -11.51 -24.62
CA GLU A 250 -13.17 -11.62 -26.07
C GLU A 250 -12.10 -12.52 -26.70
N TRP A 251 -10.84 -12.42 -26.24
CA TRP A 251 -9.78 -13.33 -26.67
C TRP A 251 -10.11 -14.80 -26.35
N LEU A 252 -10.58 -15.06 -25.13
CA LEU A 252 -10.94 -16.40 -24.69
C LEU A 252 -12.19 -16.94 -25.40
N ASN A 253 -13.22 -16.11 -25.59
CA ASN A 253 -14.45 -16.46 -26.30
C ASN A 253 -14.19 -16.84 -27.76
N LYS A 254 -13.18 -16.21 -28.39
CA LYS A 254 -12.73 -16.56 -29.74
C LYS A 254 -11.80 -17.78 -29.78
N GLY A 255 -11.60 -18.46 -28.65
CA GLY A 255 -10.87 -19.72 -28.56
C GLY A 255 -9.36 -19.58 -28.35
N PHE A 256 -8.85 -18.40 -27.99
CA PHE A 256 -7.44 -18.27 -27.62
C PHE A 256 -7.21 -18.95 -26.25
N PRO A 257 -6.21 -19.83 -26.09
CA PRO A 257 -6.03 -20.57 -24.85
C PRO A 257 -5.52 -19.64 -23.72
N PRO A 258 -6.14 -19.66 -22.53
CA PRO A 258 -5.70 -18.82 -21.41
C PRO A 258 -4.27 -19.18 -20.96
N THR A 259 -3.87 -20.44 -21.12
CA THR A 259 -2.51 -20.94 -20.85
C THR A 259 -1.43 -20.42 -21.80
N LYS A 260 -1.79 -19.63 -22.82
CA LYS A 260 -0.83 -18.91 -23.68
C LYS A 260 -1.05 -17.40 -23.66
N LEU A 261 -1.83 -16.88 -22.72
CA LEU A 261 -2.16 -15.46 -22.66
C LEU A 261 -1.55 -14.84 -21.41
N VAL A 262 -0.83 -13.73 -21.60
CA VAL A 262 -0.13 -12.99 -20.55
C VAL A 262 -0.74 -11.59 -20.45
N LEU A 263 -1.01 -11.13 -19.22
CA LEU A 263 -1.60 -9.81 -18.98
C LEU A 263 -0.54 -8.70 -19.05
N GLY A 264 -0.72 -7.68 -19.88
CA GLY A 264 0.12 -6.50 -19.88
C GLY A 264 -0.19 -5.57 -18.69
N LEU A 265 0.86 -5.08 -18.02
CA LEU A 265 0.74 -4.12 -16.91
C LEU A 265 1.51 -2.84 -17.24
N PRO A 266 0.88 -1.66 -17.20
CA PRO A 266 1.58 -0.39 -17.38
C PRO A 266 2.25 0.05 -16.08
N TYR A 267 3.54 0.35 -16.16
CA TYR A 267 4.27 1.06 -15.10
C TYR A 267 4.37 2.55 -15.43
N HIS A 268 3.40 3.06 -16.18
CA HIS A 268 3.23 4.47 -16.53
C HIS A 268 1.78 4.87 -16.33
N GLY A 269 1.54 6.16 -16.43
CA GLY A 269 0.24 6.78 -16.43
C GLY A 269 0.23 7.99 -17.33
N TRP A 270 -0.88 8.71 -17.30
CA TRP A 270 -1.10 9.88 -18.13
C TRP A 270 -1.62 11.03 -17.29
N ALA A 271 -1.23 12.25 -17.66
CA ALA A 271 -1.61 13.50 -17.03
C ALA A 271 -2.41 14.38 -17.99
N TRP A 272 -3.56 14.85 -17.53
CA TRP A 272 -4.50 15.70 -18.24
C TRP A 272 -4.59 17.06 -17.57
N LYS A 273 -4.76 18.10 -18.38
CA LYS A 273 -5.09 19.45 -17.92
C LYS A 273 -6.61 19.60 -17.84
N LEU A 274 -7.15 19.78 -16.64
CA LEU A 274 -8.58 19.99 -16.43
C LEU A 274 -9.01 21.36 -16.95
N VAL A 275 -10.20 21.43 -17.56
CA VAL A 275 -10.80 22.71 -17.96
C VAL A 275 -11.32 23.48 -16.74
N SER A 276 -11.82 22.75 -15.73
CA SER A 276 -12.39 23.33 -14.51
C SER A 276 -11.93 22.54 -13.30
N SER A 277 -11.52 23.24 -12.24
CA SER A 277 -11.15 22.63 -10.96
C SER A 277 -12.33 22.02 -10.21
N LYS A 278 -13.55 22.39 -10.59
CA LYS A 278 -14.79 21.89 -9.97
C LYS A 278 -15.24 20.54 -10.52
N ASP A 279 -14.69 20.12 -11.66
CA ASP A 279 -15.00 18.83 -12.29
C ASP A 279 -13.70 18.04 -12.48
N ASN A 280 -13.48 17.07 -11.61
CA ASN A 280 -12.29 16.24 -11.56
C ASN A 280 -12.62 14.74 -11.59
N ALA A 281 -13.86 14.40 -11.96
CA ALA A 281 -14.29 13.02 -12.11
C ALA A 281 -13.61 12.33 -13.31
N ILE A 282 -13.79 11.01 -13.42
CA ILE A 282 -13.52 10.30 -14.68
C ILE A 282 -14.53 10.81 -15.72
N GLY A 283 -14.06 11.22 -16.90
CA GLY A 283 -14.89 11.84 -17.93
C GLY A 283 -15.01 13.37 -17.82
N ALA A 284 -14.31 14.00 -16.88
CA ALA A 284 -14.30 15.44 -16.72
C ALA A 284 -13.68 16.14 -17.96
N PRO A 285 -14.18 17.31 -18.39
CA PRO A 285 -13.60 18.04 -19.50
C PRO A 285 -12.12 18.40 -19.28
N ALA A 286 -11.29 18.09 -20.27
CA ALA A 286 -9.85 18.32 -20.27
C ALA A 286 -9.42 19.10 -21.53
N SER A 287 -8.43 19.98 -21.38
CA SER A 287 -7.90 20.80 -22.48
C SER A 287 -6.68 20.18 -23.16
N GLY A 288 -6.31 18.94 -22.83
CA GLY A 288 -5.17 18.21 -23.40
C GLY A 288 -4.16 17.70 -22.38
N PRO A 289 -2.93 17.38 -22.80
CA PRO A 289 -1.88 16.83 -21.94
C PRO A 289 -1.36 17.84 -20.90
N ALA A 290 -0.88 17.31 -19.78
CA ALA A 290 -0.23 18.08 -18.72
C ALA A 290 1.12 17.47 -18.32
N ILE A 291 1.98 18.29 -17.70
CA ILE A 291 3.34 17.94 -17.23
C ILE A 291 4.34 17.66 -18.36
N THR A 292 4.08 16.66 -19.20
CA THR A 292 4.90 16.32 -20.37
C THR A 292 4.16 16.70 -21.66
N ILE A 293 4.89 16.74 -22.78
CA ILE A 293 4.35 17.18 -24.08
C ILE A 293 3.16 16.32 -24.56
N ASP A 294 3.16 15.04 -24.21
CA ASP A 294 2.14 14.06 -24.53
C ASP A 294 1.30 13.64 -23.31
N GLY A 295 1.66 14.12 -22.12
CA GLY A 295 1.04 13.75 -20.85
C GLY A 295 1.53 12.43 -20.26
N SER A 296 2.44 11.70 -20.93
CA SER A 296 2.95 10.42 -20.42
C SER A 296 3.86 10.62 -19.21
N MET A 297 3.75 9.75 -18.21
CA MET A 297 4.62 9.76 -17.04
C MET A 297 4.88 8.35 -16.52
N GLY A 298 6.15 8.01 -16.22
CA GLY A 298 6.47 6.76 -15.53
C GLY A 298 5.99 6.77 -14.07
N TYR A 299 5.65 5.61 -13.51
CA TYR A 299 5.16 5.47 -12.13
C TYR A 299 6.08 6.14 -11.10
N LYS A 300 7.40 5.97 -11.20
CA LYS A 300 8.41 6.66 -10.37
C LYS A 300 8.31 8.17 -10.49
N THR A 301 8.14 8.69 -11.71
CA THR A 301 7.99 10.13 -11.95
C THR A 301 6.67 10.65 -11.40
N ILE A 302 5.58 9.90 -11.54
CA ILE A 302 4.27 10.23 -10.95
C ILE A 302 4.39 10.30 -9.42
N LYS A 303 5.03 9.30 -8.80
CA LYS A 303 5.27 9.25 -7.35
C LYS A 303 6.11 10.43 -6.87
N SER A 304 7.20 10.75 -7.59
CA SER A 304 8.01 11.93 -7.30
C SER A 304 7.18 13.20 -7.44
N TYR A 305 6.45 13.35 -8.55
CA TYR A 305 5.65 14.54 -8.81
C TYR A 305 4.58 14.76 -7.74
N ILE A 306 3.84 13.71 -7.36
CA ILE A 306 2.84 13.82 -6.30
C ILE A 306 3.48 14.15 -4.95
N ARG A 307 4.65 13.57 -4.65
CA ARG A 307 5.38 13.89 -3.41
C ARG A 307 5.85 15.35 -3.39
N ASP A 308 6.41 15.82 -4.50
CA ASP A 308 7.10 17.09 -4.57
C ASP A 308 6.14 18.26 -4.87
N TYR A 309 5.08 18.02 -5.66
CA TYR A 309 4.12 19.02 -6.16
C TYR A 309 2.64 18.69 -5.89
N GLY A 310 2.34 17.56 -5.23
CA GLY A 310 0.96 17.17 -4.95
C GLY A 310 0.35 17.85 -3.72
N TYR A 311 1.09 18.74 -3.05
CA TYR A 311 0.64 19.51 -1.88
C TYR A 311 0.01 18.66 -0.76
N GLY A 312 0.47 17.42 -0.61
CA GLY A 312 -0.05 16.48 0.39
C GLY A 312 -1.30 15.70 -0.04
N ALA A 313 -1.86 15.95 -1.22
CA ALA A 313 -2.94 15.15 -1.76
C ALA A 313 -2.43 13.74 -2.11
N ALA A 314 -3.11 12.74 -1.58
CA ALA A 314 -2.78 11.34 -1.86
C ALA A 314 -3.52 10.86 -3.12
N PRO A 315 -2.89 10.00 -3.95
CA PRO A 315 -3.61 9.33 -5.01
C PRO A 315 -4.67 8.40 -4.41
N VAL A 316 -5.87 8.41 -4.97
CA VAL A 316 -7.01 7.59 -4.56
C VAL A 316 -7.04 6.32 -5.40
N TYR A 317 -7.09 5.17 -4.72
CA TYR A 317 -7.36 3.90 -5.39
C TYR A 317 -8.86 3.81 -5.72
N ASN A 318 -9.18 3.65 -6.99
CA ASN A 318 -10.54 3.46 -7.46
C ASN A 318 -10.82 1.97 -7.66
N ALA A 319 -11.59 1.37 -6.75
CA ALA A 319 -11.91 -0.05 -6.78
C ALA A 319 -12.85 -0.45 -7.94
N THR A 320 -13.65 0.48 -8.47
CA THR A 320 -14.55 0.21 -9.61
C THR A 320 -13.78 -0.05 -10.88
N TYR A 321 -12.73 0.73 -11.14
CA TYR A 321 -11.90 0.61 -12.35
C TYR A 321 -10.58 -0.14 -12.11
N VAL A 322 -10.20 -0.34 -10.84
CA VAL A 322 -8.95 -0.98 -10.40
C VAL A 322 -7.74 -0.23 -10.94
N VAL A 323 -7.69 1.07 -10.61
CA VAL A 323 -6.63 2.01 -10.99
C VAL A 323 -6.44 3.05 -9.88
N ASN A 324 -5.36 3.82 -9.94
CA ASN A 324 -5.12 4.96 -9.06
C ASN A 324 -5.34 6.29 -9.80
N LEU A 325 -5.89 7.26 -9.08
CA LEU A 325 -6.17 8.60 -9.58
C LEU A 325 -5.53 9.62 -8.67
N PHE A 326 -4.91 10.64 -9.25
CA PHE A 326 -4.46 11.81 -8.54
C PHE A 326 -5.04 13.05 -9.22
N THR A 327 -5.64 13.95 -8.43
CA THR A 327 -6.28 15.15 -8.97
C THR A 327 -5.84 16.37 -8.18
N SER A 328 -5.53 17.45 -8.88
CA SER A 328 -5.37 18.80 -8.34
C SER A 328 -6.27 19.77 -9.13
N PRO A 329 -6.43 21.05 -8.73
CA PRO A 329 -7.36 21.96 -9.39
C PRO A 329 -7.22 22.08 -10.92
N THR A 330 -6.03 21.86 -11.48
CA THR A 330 -5.80 21.95 -12.94
C THR A 330 -5.31 20.65 -13.55
N LEU A 331 -5.15 19.59 -12.75
CA LEU A 331 -4.43 18.40 -13.14
C LEU A 331 -5.21 17.14 -12.77
N TRP A 332 -5.18 16.17 -13.67
CA TRP A 332 -5.74 14.86 -13.42
C TRP A 332 -4.76 13.80 -13.93
N ILE A 333 -4.32 12.89 -13.08
CA ILE A 333 -3.37 11.83 -13.41
C ILE A 333 -4.01 10.47 -13.12
N ASN A 334 -3.95 9.55 -14.08
CA ASN A 334 -4.33 8.15 -13.87
C ASN A 334 -3.15 7.22 -14.11
N PHE A 335 -2.99 6.22 -13.24
CA PHE A 335 -1.91 5.23 -13.28
C PHE A 335 -2.28 3.98 -12.48
N ASP A 336 -1.45 2.93 -12.54
CA ASP A 336 -1.57 1.77 -11.66
C ASP A 336 -0.63 1.89 -10.45
N GLY A 337 -1.19 1.88 -9.24
CA GLY A 337 -0.45 1.73 -7.98
C GLY A 337 -0.30 0.28 -7.54
N VAL A 338 0.26 0.09 -6.34
CA VAL A 338 0.53 -1.24 -5.76
C VAL A 338 -0.75 -2.06 -5.62
N GLU A 339 -1.83 -1.45 -5.16
CA GLU A 339 -3.14 -2.09 -4.96
C GLU A 339 -3.76 -2.54 -6.30
N ALA A 340 -3.69 -1.67 -7.32
CA ALA A 340 -4.18 -1.98 -8.66
C ALA A 340 -3.41 -3.14 -9.30
N VAL A 341 -2.06 -3.13 -9.18
CA VAL A 341 -1.21 -4.22 -9.68
C VAL A 341 -1.55 -5.54 -8.98
N LYS A 342 -1.69 -5.56 -7.64
CA LYS A 342 -2.09 -6.77 -6.90
C LYS A 342 -3.43 -7.32 -7.40
N ALA A 343 -4.45 -6.47 -7.50
CA ALA A 343 -5.77 -6.87 -7.98
C ALA A 343 -5.74 -7.42 -9.42
N LYS A 344 -4.96 -6.82 -10.32
CA LYS A 344 -4.78 -7.30 -11.70
C LYS A 344 -4.05 -8.65 -11.77
N ILE A 345 -3.11 -8.92 -10.86
CA ILE A 345 -2.48 -10.23 -10.75
C ILE A 345 -3.45 -11.29 -10.23
N SER A 346 -4.24 -10.98 -9.20
CA SER A 346 -5.28 -11.89 -8.72
C SER A 346 -6.28 -12.22 -9.84
N TYR A 347 -6.69 -11.21 -10.63
CA TYR A 347 -7.52 -11.39 -11.81
C TYR A 347 -6.89 -12.31 -12.86
N ALA A 348 -5.60 -12.11 -13.18
CA ALA A 348 -4.90 -12.95 -14.17
C ALA A 348 -4.91 -14.43 -13.76
N LYS A 349 -4.73 -14.71 -12.46
CA LYS A 349 -4.82 -16.07 -11.90
C LYS A 349 -6.24 -16.62 -11.94
N GLU A 350 -7.23 -15.82 -11.59
CA GLU A 350 -8.65 -16.21 -11.66
C GLU A 350 -9.04 -16.63 -13.09
N LYS A 351 -8.60 -15.87 -14.10
CA LYS A 351 -8.82 -16.18 -15.51
C LYS A 351 -7.90 -17.28 -16.06
N ARG A 352 -7.04 -17.87 -15.23
CA ARG A 352 -6.07 -18.91 -15.59
C ARG A 352 -5.13 -18.48 -16.73
N LEU A 353 -4.82 -17.19 -16.80
CA LEU A 353 -3.77 -16.67 -17.67
C LEU A 353 -2.44 -17.32 -17.26
N ILE A 354 -1.39 -17.24 -18.08
CA ILE A 354 -0.10 -17.84 -17.72
C ILE A 354 0.84 -16.86 -17.03
N GLY A 355 0.50 -15.57 -16.94
CA GLY A 355 1.43 -14.59 -16.40
C GLY A 355 1.08 -13.13 -16.59
N PHE A 356 2.07 -12.27 -16.34
CA PHE A 356 2.04 -10.85 -16.65
C PHE A 356 3.30 -10.37 -17.39
N LYS A 357 3.20 -9.26 -18.11
CA LYS A 357 4.32 -8.54 -18.74
C LYS A 357 4.26 -7.05 -18.40
N ALA A 358 5.26 -6.55 -17.69
CA ALA A 358 5.33 -5.14 -17.28
C ALA A 358 5.96 -4.24 -18.36
N PHE A 359 5.37 -3.07 -18.57
CA PHE A 359 5.81 -2.06 -19.53
C PHE A 359 5.94 -0.68 -18.85
N HIS A 360 7.14 -0.17 -18.59
CA HIS A 360 8.44 -0.84 -18.62
C HIS A 360 9.21 -0.63 -17.32
N LEU A 361 10.21 -1.47 -17.09
CA LEU A 361 10.79 -1.70 -15.76
C LEU A 361 11.46 -0.46 -15.15
N SER A 362 12.03 0.43 -15.96
CA SER A 362 12.68 1.65 -15.46
C SER A 362 11.71 2.66 -14.85
N ASN A 363 10.41 2.50 -15.12
CA ASN A 363 9.40 3.38 -14.53
C ASN A 363 8.98 2.93 -13.14
N ASP A 364 9.38 1.75 -12.67
CA ASP A 364 9.04 1.28 -11.34
C ASP A 364 9.83 2.04 -10.25
N GLU A 365 9.18 2.37 -9.14
CA GLU A 365 9.82 3.03 -8.00
C GLU A 365 10.38 1.96 -7.08
N ASN A 366 11.70 1.80 -7.06
CA ASN A 366 12.39 0.84 -6.20
C ASN A 366 11.84 -0.60 -6.32
N TRP A 367 11.37 -1.02 -7.50
CA TRP A 367 10.75 -2.33 -7.74
C TRP A 367 9.44 -2.58 -6.97
N ALA A 368 8.73 -1.53 -6.55
CA ALA A 368 7.50 -1.65 -5.76
C ALA A 368 6.40 -2.40 -6.52
N LEU A 369 6.12 -2.02 -7.76
CA LEU A 369 5.09 -2.68 -8.57
C LEU A 369 5.51 -4.11 -8.95
N SER A 370 6.79 -4.30 -9.27
CA SER A 370 7.36 -5.61 -9.61
C SER A 370 7.30 -6.60 -8.45
N ARG A 371 7.56 -6.15 -7.21
CA ARG A 371 7.41 -6.96 -5.98
C ARG A 371 5.95 -7.23 -5.66
N ALA A 372 5.09 -6.22 -5.79
CA ALA A 372 3.65 -6.37 -5.58
C ALA A 372 3.06 -7.46 -6.47
N ALA A 373 3.58 -7.61 -7.69
CA ALA A 373 3.17 -8.67 -8.60
C ALA A 373 3.65 -10.10 -8.23
N GLN A 374 4.53 -10.26 -7.23
CA GLN A 374 5.04 -11.56 -6.76
C GLN A 374 4.25 -12.18 -5.60
N GLU A 375 3.71 -11.34 -4.71
CA GLU A 375 3.48 -11.68 -3.29
C GLU A 375 2.47 -12.81 -3.00
N GLU A 376 1.71 -13.28 -3.98
CA GLU A 376 0.76 -14.37 -3.78
C GLU A 376 1.36 -15.78 -3.95
N GLU A 377 2.48 -15.97 -4.67
CA GLU A 377 2.97 -17.31 -5.03
C GLU A 377 3.66 -18.05 -3.86
N ASN A 378 4.27 -17.31 -2.92
CA ASN A 378 5.03 -17.89 -1.81
C ASN A 378 4.14 -18.58 -0.76
N GLN A 379 2.84 -18.30 -0.71
CA GLN A 379 1.95 -18.87 0.30
C GLN A 379 1.35 -20.22 -0.11
N GLU A 380 1.17 -20.47 -1.42
CA GLU A 380 0.63 -21.74 -1.93
C GLU A 380 1.70 -22.82 -2.10
N ASN A 381 2.88 -22.47 -2.61
CA ASN A 381 3.98 -23.44 -2.79
C ASN A 381 4.45 -24.07 -1.46
N ASN A 382 4.48 -23.28 -0.38
CA ASN A 382 4.86 -23.79 0.95
C ASN A 382 3.82 -24.77 1.52
N LYS A 383 2.52 -24.55 1.26
CA LYS A 383 1.45 -25.47 1.68
C LYS A 383 1.52 -26.79 0.92
N TRP A 384 1.82 -26.74 -0.38
CA TRP A 384 1.94 -27.94 -1.22
C TRP A 384 3.18 -28.77 -0.88
N LEU A 385 4.30 -28.13 -0.52
CA LEU A 385 5.50 -28.83 -0.06
C LEU A 385 5.27 -29.52 1.30
N LEU A 386 4.58 -28.85 2.22
CA LEU A 386 4.21 -29.42 3.53
C LEU A 386 3.27 -30.62 3.38
N LEU A 387 2.30 -30.56 2.47
CA LEU A 387 1.40 -31.68 2.18
C LEU A 387 2.15 -32.91 1.62
N LYS A 388 3.16 -32.69 0.76
CA LYS A 388 4.01 -33.77 0.22
C LYS A 388 4.82 -34.51 1.30
N ILE A 389 5.16 -33.83 2.40
CA ILE A 389 5.92 -34.41 3.52
C ILE A 389 4.99 -35.06 4.56
N ILE A 390 3.89 -34.40 4.91
CA ILE A 390 3.00 -34.83 6.00
C ILE A 390 2.22 -36.10 5.62
N LEU A 391 1.80 -36.23 4.35
CA LEU A 391 0.98 -37.35 3.90
C LEU A 391 1.69 -38.71 4.06
N PRO A 392 2.92 -38.94 3.56
CA PRO A 392 3.61 -40.21 3.77
C PRO A 392 4.00 -40.46 5.24
N VAL A 393 4.33 -39.42 6.01
CA VAL A 393 4.67 -39.56 7.45
C VAL A 393 3.45 -40.03 8.25
N SER A 394 2.26 -39.50 7.95
CA SER A 394 1.03 -39.88 8.65
C SER A 394 0.63 -41.34 8.43
N VAL A 395 0.91 -41.90 7.24
CA VAL A 395 0.61 -43.30 6.88
C VAL A 395 1.50 -44.29 7.62
N VAL A 396 2.70 -43.89 8.07
CA VAL A 396 3.63 -44.78 8.81
C VAL A 396 3.47 -44.62 10.33
N VAL A 397 3.33 -43.38 10.81
CA VAL A 397 3.33 -43.08 12.25
C VAL A 397 2.03 -43.49 12.93
N ILE A 398 0.87 -43.30 12.28
CA ILE A 398 -0.44 -43.59 12.87
C ILE A 398 -0.63 -45.11 13.10
N PRO A 399 -0.32 -46.01 12.14
CA PRO A 399 -0.40 -47.46 12.39
C PRO A 399 0.61 -47.96 13.43
N ALA A 400 1.83 -47.40 13.45
CA ALA A 400 2.84 -47.75 14.44
C ALA A 400 2.41 -47.35 15.86
N ALA A 401 1.81 -46.15 16.02
CA ALA A 401 1.26 -45.69 17.29
C ALA A 401 0.04 -46.52 17.73
N ALA A 402 -0.85 -46.89 16.80
CA ALA A 402 -1.97 -47.77 17.08
C ALA A 402 -1.52 -49.19 17.48
N MET A 403 -0.47 -49.72 16.86
CA MET A 403 0.11 -51.02 17.20
C MET A 403 0.79 -50.99 18.58
N LEU A 404 1.53 -49.93 18.90
CA LEU A 404 2.10 -49.71 20.23
C LEU A 404 1.02 -49.56 21.32
N TYR A 405 -0.07 -48.84 21.01
CA TYR A 405 -1.21 -48.69 21.91
C TYR A 405 -1.91 -50.04 22.15
N TYR A 406 -2.10 -50.84 21.10
CA TYR A 406 -2.69 -52.18 21.20
C TYR A 406 -1.83 -53.13 22.05
N LEU A 407 -0.50 -53.10 21.88
CA LEU A 407 0.44 -53.88 22.68
C LEU A 407 0.48 -53.43 24.15
N ARG A 408 0.37 -52.12 24.41
CA ARG A 408 0.24 -51.58 25.78
C ARG A 408 -1.07 -51.99 26.44
N ARG A 409 -2.19 -51.97 25.72
CA ARG A 409 -3.51 -52.42 26.25
C ARG A 409 -3.52 -53.91 26.58
N ARG A 410 -2.77 -54.75 25.87
CA ARG A 410 -2.63 -56.19 26.20
C ARG A 410 -1.87 -56.43 27.51
N LYS A 411 -0.93 -55.56 27.90
CA LYS A 411 -0.22 -55.66 29.19
C LYS A 411 -1.03 -55.18 30.40
N VAL A 412 -2.07 -54.36 30.20
CA VAL A 412 -2.81 -53.69 31.30
C VAL A 412 -4.13 -54.40 31.67
N LYS A 413 -4.51 -55.49 30.98
CA LYS A 413 -5.70 -56.30 31.32
C LYS A 413 -5.46 -57.37 32.41
N SER A 414 -4.47 -57.19 33.27
CA SER A 414 -4.25 -58.01 34.47
C SER A 414 -4.11 -57.10 35.69
N LYS A 415 -5.26 -56.73 36.26
CA LYS A 415 -5.58 -56.38 37.66
C LYS A 415 -6.58 -55.21 37.68
N GLY A 416 -7.81 -55.51 38.12
CA GLY A 416 -8.80 -54.53 38.56
C GLY A 416 -8.42 -53.93 39.93
N GLU A 417 -9.22 -53.16 40.64
CA GLU A 417 -10.55 -52.56 40.47
C GLU A 417 -10.65 -51.47 41.58
N MET A 418 -11.67 -50.60 41.52
CA MET A 418 -12.34 -49.95 42.67
C MET A 418 -12.03 -48.47 43.07
N VAL A 419 -12.96 -47.59 42.64
CA VAL A 419 -13.81 -46.65 43.44
C VAL A 419 -13.37 -45.21 43.80
N LEU A 420 -14.14 -44.30 43.18
CA LEU A 420 -14.81 -43.03 43.57
C LEU A 420 -14.10 -41.77 44.13
N ARG A 421 -14.39 -40.70 43.36
CA ARG A 421 -14.85 -39.32 43.71
C ARG A 421 -13.87 -38.32 44.30
N SER A 422 -13.46 -37.37 43.44
CA SER A 422 -13.87 -35.95 43.53
C SER A 422 -13.60 -35.23 42.20
N VAL A 423 -14.58 -34.46 41.70
CA VAL A 423 -14.54 -33.72 40.42
C VAL A 423 -13.57 -32.52 40.51
N PRO A 424 -12.88 -32.14 39.41
CA PRO A 424 -11.67 -31.34 39.44
C PRO A 424 -11.88 -29.87 39.06
N SER A 425 -11.01 -29.00 39.56
CA SER A 425 -10.67 -27.72 38.94
C SER A 425 -9.31 -27.86 38.24
N PRO A 426 -9.20 -27.75 36.90
CA PRO A 426 -7.92 -27.89 36.22
C PRO A 426 -7.20 -26.55 36.16
N ARG A 427 -6.05 -26.51 36.83
CA ARG A 427 -4.95 -25.57 36.55
C ARG A 427 -4.58 -25.68 35.06
N ILE A 428 -4.43 -24.52 34.43
CA ILE A 428 -4.00 -24.35 33.05
C ILE A 428 -2.49 -24.63 32.98
N ASN A 429 -2.08 -25.57 32.14
CA ASN A 429 -0.68 -25.76 31.75
C ASN A 429 -0.33 -24.78 30.64
N THR A 430 0.55 -23.83 30.96
CA THR A 430 1.09 -22.80 30.07
C THR A 430 2.44 -23.28 29.54
N SER A 431 2.55 -23.55 28.24
CA SER A 431 3.83 -23.88 27.58
C SER A 431 4.18 -22.91 26.45
N ALA A 432 3.68 -21.68 26.53
CA ALA A 432 4.01 -20.59 25.59
C ALA A 432 4.35 -19.26 26.29
N ALA A 433 4.44 -19.26 27.62
CA ALA A 433 4.66 -18.04 28.41
C ALA A 433 6.13 -17.73 28.71
N GLU A 434 7.08 -18.55 28.26
CA GLU A 434 8.49 -18.41 28.68
C GLU A 434 9.30 -17.33 27.94
N ASN A 435 8.72 -16.56 27.01
CA ASN A 435 9.46 -15.54 26.24
C ASN A 435 9.09 -14.07 26.56
N PHE A 436 8.17 -13.81 27.49
CA PHE A 436 7.92 -12.44 27.95
C PHE A 436 8.45 -12.33 29.39
N GLY A 437 9.43 -11.46 29.60
CA GLY A 437 10.08 -11.25 30.91
C GLY A 437 9.07 -10.95 32.03
N SER A 438 9.52 -11.07 33.28
CA SER A 438 8.71 -11.07 34.51
C SER A 438 7.83 -9.83 34.78
N ASP A 439 7.76 -8.86 33.86
CA ASP A 439 6.94 -7.64 33.92
C ASP A 439 5.52 -7.79 33.36
N ALA A 440 5.19 -8.89 32.67
CA ALA A 440 3.85 -9.13 32.09
C ALA A 440 2.82 -9.69 33.11
N SER A 441 3.09 -9.62 34.41
CA SER A 441 2.38 -10.36 35.47
C SER A 441 0.90 -10.00 35.68
N HIS A 442 0.41 -8.91 35.09
CA HIS A 442 -0.97 -8.42 35.23
C HIS A 442 -1.87 -8.63 34.00
N LEU A 443 -1.34 -9.04 32.83
CA LEU A 443 -2.14 -9.24 31.61
C LEU A 443 -2.71 -10.66 31.54
N LEU A 444 -3.98 -10.79 31.14
CA LEU A 444 -4.63 -12.09 30.98
C LEU A 444 -4.32 -12.70 29.60
N VAL A 445 -3.97 -13.99 29.57
CA VAL A 445 -3.87 -14.74 28.31
C VAL A 445 -5.23 -15.35 28.00
N PHE A 446 -5.87 -14.86 26.94
CA PHE A 446 -7.19 -15.32 26.50
C PHE A 446 -7.05 -16.43 25.46
N ARG A 447 -7.99 -17.39 25.49
CA ARG A 447 -8.10 -18.45 24.48
C ARG A 447 -8.88 -17.96 23.28
N PHE A 448 -8.51 -18.41 22.08
CA PHE A 448 -9.21 -18.04 20.85
C PHE A 448 -10.70 -18.42 20.90
N ALA A 449 -11.03 -19.58 21.47
CA ALA A 449 -12.41 -20.02 21.61
C ALA A 449 -13.25 -19.05 22.46
N ASN A 450 -12.65 -18.47 23.51
CA ASN A 450 -13.34 -17.50 24.38
C ASN A 450 -13.56 -16.19 23.64
N MET A 451 -12.58 -15.69 22.88
CA MET A 451 -12.72 -14.47 22.08
C MET A 451 -13.73 -14.64 20.94
N LYS A 452 -13.69 -15.80 20.28
CA LYS A 452 -14.67 -16.17 19.25
C LYS A 452 -16.09 -16.21 19.83
N ALA A 453 -16.29 -16.80 21.01
CA ALA A 453 -17.59 -16.81 21.68
C ALA A 453 -18.03 -15.39 22.12
N ALA A 454 -17.14 -14.65 22.77
CA ALA A 454 -17.42 -13.32 23.30
C ALA A 454 -17.83 -12.32 22.21
N THR A 455 -17.25 -12.44 21.02
CA THR A 455 -17.54 -11.56 19.86
C THR A 455 -18.65 -12.09 18.95
N ASN A 456 -19.33 -13.18 19.34
CA ASN A 456 -20.30 -13.89 18.50
C ASN A 456 -19.74 -14.25 17.12
N ASN A 457 -18.66 -15.02 17.11
CA ASN A 457 -17.91 -15.44 15.92
C ASN A 457 -17.34 -14.27 15.10
N PHE A 458 -16.92 -13.18 15.75
CA PHE A 458 -16.46 -11.96 15.08
C PHE A 458 -17.51 -11.42 14.09
N SER A 459 -18.78 -11.43 14.51
CA SER A 459 -19.91 -10.96 13.70
C SER A 459 -19.71 -9.50 13.27
N SER A 460 -20.09 -9.19 12.04
CA SER A 460 -20.11 -7.81 11.53
C SER A 460 -20.98 -6.88 12.38
N ALA A 461 -22.04 -7.40 13.01
CA ALA A 461 -22.89 -6.64 13.93
C ALA A 461 -22.15 -6.15 15.19
N ASN A 462 -21.09 -6.85 15.58
CA ASN A 462 -20.25 -6.48 16.72
C ASN A 462 -19.02 -5.66 16.31
N LYS A 463 -18.86 -5.32 15.02
CA LYS A 463 -17.69 -4.56 14.56
C LYS A 463 -17.79 -3.11 15.02
N LEU A 464 -16.79 -2.66 15.76
CA LEU A 464 -16.69 -1.29 16.28
C LEU A 464 -16.02 -0.35 15.26
N GLY A 465 -15.05 -0.87 14.50
CA GLY A 465 -14.31 -0.14 13.48
C GLY A 465 -13.25 -1.02 12.81
N GLU A 466 -12.61 -0.52 11.76
CA GLU A 466 -11.46 -1.15 11.11
C GLU A 466 -10.53 -0.06 10.58
N GLY A 467 -9.24 -0.19 10.88
CA GLY A 467 -8.17 0.69 10.40
C GLY A 467 -7.00 -0.11 9.85
N GLY A 468 -5.84 0.53 9.68
CA GLY A 468 -4.63 -0.12 9.15
C GLY A 468 -4.13 -1.33 9.96
N PHE A 469 -4.60 -1.48 11.20
CA PHE A 469 -4.20 -2.52 12.14
C PHE A 469 -5.20 -3.69 12.24
N GLY A 470 -6.27 -3.66 11.44
CA GLY A 470 -7.30 -4.70 11.41
C GLY A 470 -8.59 -4.32 12.14
N PRO A 471 -9.59 -5.22 12.11
CA PRO A 471 -10.92 -4.97 12.67
C PRO A 471 -10.94 -5.05 14.20
N VAL A 472 -11.73 -4.18 14.81
CA VAL A 472 -12.03 -4.16 16.26
C VAL A 472 -13.47 -4.58 16.48
N TYR A 473 -13.69 -5.51 17.40
CA TYR A 473 -15.02 -6.06 17.72
C TYR A 473 -15.41 -5.80 19.17
N LYS A 474 -16.68 -5.49 19.41
CA LYS A 474 -17.29 -5.56 20.74
C LYS A 474 -17.43 -7.03 21.12
N GLY A 475 -17.01 -7.35 22.33
CA GLY A 475 -17.21 -8.66 22.93
C GLY A 475 -17.84 -8.55 24.31
N LYS A 476 -18.44 -9.64 24.77
CA LYS A 476 -18.92 -9.78 26.15
C LYS A 476 -18.36 -11.05 26.76
N LEU A 477 -17.59 -10.91 27.83
CA LEU A 477 -17.02 -12.05 28.57
C LEU A 477 -18.13 -12.79 29.33
N PRO A 478 -17.92 -14.07 29.74
CA PRO A 478 -18.94 -14.86 30.45
C PRO A 478 -19.47 -14.23 31.74
N ARG A 479 -18.67 -13.37 32.37
CA ARG A 479 -19.04 -12.64 33.60
C ARG A 479 -19.82 -11.34 33.32
N GLY A 480 -20.11 -11.04 32.06
CA GLY A 480 -20.88 -9.86 31.64
C GLY A 480 -20.04 -8.63 31.31
N GLU A 481 -18.73 -8.65 31.57
CA GLU A 481 -17.80 -7.56 31.23
C GLU A 481 -17.73 -7.34 29.72
N GLU A 482 -17.93 -6.10 29.28
CA GLU A 482 -17.81 -5.70 27.88
C GLU A 482 -16.35 -5.38 27.54
N ILE A 483 -15.89 -5.87 26.40
CA ILE A 483 -14.50 -5.75 25.95
C ILE A 483 -14.43 -5.31 24.49
N ALA A 484 -13.30 -4.72 24.10
CA ALA A 484 -12.95 -4.47 22.71
C ALA A 484 -11.83 -5.42 22.28
N VAL A 485 -12.07 -6.20 21.22
CA VAL A 485 -11.13 -7.19 20.68
C VAL A 485 -10.57 -6.67 19.36
N LYS A 486 -9.34 -6.17 19.38
CA LYS A 486 -8.58 -5.75 18.18
C LYS A 486 -7.90 -6.99 17.61
N ARG A 487 -8.36 -7.45 16.45
CA ARG A 487 -7.80 -8.61 15.74
C ARG A 487 -6.82 -8.12 14.70
N LEU A 488 -5.54 -8.42 14.90
CA LEU A 488 -4.49 -7.92 14.01
C LEU A 488 -4.48 -8.70 12.69
N SER A 489 -4.22 -7.97 11.59
CA SER A 489 -4.17 -8.57 10.26
C SER A 489 -3.00 -9.56 10.13
N ARG A 490 -3.24 -10.70 9.46
CA ARG A 490 -2.23 -11.75 9.22
C ARG A 490 -1.17 -11.39 8.18
N SER A 491 -1.33 -10.28 7.46
CA SER A 491 -0.57 -9.97 6.23
C SER A 491 0.61 -9.00 6.39
N SER A 492 1.02 -8.59 7.61
CA SER A 492 2.13 -7.65 7.78
C SER A 492 3.17 -8.09 8.80
N THR A 493 4.46 -7.99 8.44
CA THR A 493 5.59 -8.06 9.38
C THR A 493 5.56 -6.91 10.39
N GLN A 494 4.95 -5.78 10.00
CA GLN A 494 4.68 -4.62 10.85
C GLN A 494 3.72 -4.93 12.02
N GLY A 495 2.67 -5.73 11.79
CA GLY A 495 1.68 -6.03 12.82
C GLY A 495 2.20 -6.87 14.00
N LEU A 496 3.29 -7.62 13.81
CA LEU A 496 3.93 -8.37 14.89
C LEU A 496 4.76 -7.47 15.80
N GLU A 497 5.52 -6.53 15.23
CA GLU A 497 6.30 -5.54 15.99
C GLU A 497 5.36 -4.63 16.79
N GLU A 498 4.26 -4.19 16.18
CA GLU A 498 3.24 -3.36 16.84
C GLU A 498 2.50 -4.13 17.94
N PHE A 499 2.17 -5.41 17.71
CA PHE A 499 1.62 -6.28 18.75
C PHE A 499 2.55 -6.40 19.95
N GLN A 500 3.84 -6.67 19.70
CA GLN A 500 4.85 -6.78 20.76
C GLN A 500 5.02 -5.46 21.51
N ASN A 501 5.01 -4.33 20.80
CA ASN A 501 5.05 -3.00 21.41
C ASN A 501 3.83 -2.77 22.31
N GLU A 502 2.61 -3.00 21.81
CA GLU A 502 1.39 -2.80 22.60
C GLU A 502 1.38 -3.68 23.85
N VAL A 503 1.69 -4.98 23.74
CA VAL A 503 1.75 -5.91 24.89
C VAL A 503 2.82 -5.46 25.90
N THR A 504 4.01 -5.07 25.44
CA THR A 504 5.13 -4.69 26.32
C THR A 504 4.88 -3.36 27.03
N LEU A 505 4.32 -2.37 26.33
CA LEU A 505 4.06 -1.03 26.86
C LEU A 505 2.87 -1.02 27.82
N THR A 506 1.75 -1.61 27.43
CA THR A 506 0.52 -1.56 28.24
C THR A 506 0.59 -2.41 29.51
N ALA A 507 1.50 -3.39 29.58
CA ALA A 507 1.84 -4.06 30.84
C ALA A 507 2.43 -3.09 31.88
N ARG A 508 3.08 -2.01 31.44
CA ARG A 508 3.83 -1.06 32.28
C ARG A 508 3.12 0.27 32.48
N LEU A 509 2.11 0.58 31.66
CA LEU A 509 1.40 1.87 31.66
C LEU A 509 0.02 1.71 32.29
N GLN A 510 -0.23 2.44 33.39
CA GLN A 510 -1.53 2.48 34.07
C GLN A 510 -1.84 3.92 34.47
N HIS A 511 -2.83 4.51 33.82
CA HIS A 511 -3.27 5.87 34.10
C HIS A 511 -4.73 6.05 33.66
N VAL A 512 -5.48 6.91 34.36
CA VAL A 512 -6.92 7.12 34.12
C VAL A 512 -7.23 7.61 32.70
N ASN A 513 -6.31 8.37 32.10
CA ASN A 513 -6.42 8.86 30.71
C ASN A 513 -5.71 8.01 29.65
N LEU A 514 -5.42 6.73 29.95
CA LEU A 514 -4.90 5.77 28.97
C LEU A 514 -5.85 4.57 28.88
N VAL A 515 -6.09 4.07 27.67
CA VAL A 515 -6.94 2.88 27.48
C VAL A 515 -6.22 1.65 28.02
N ARG A 516 -6.89 0.91 28.91
CA ARG A 516 -6.32 -0.26 29.59
C ARG A 516 -6.38 -1.51 28.72
N LEU A 517 -5.23 -2.13 28.47
CA LEU A 517 -5.15 -3.48 27.93
C LEU A 517 -5.47 -4.49 29.05
N LEU A 518 -6.46 -5.35 28.82
CA LEU A 518 -6.85 -6.42 29.74
C LEU A 518 -6.02 -7.68 29.51
N GLY A 519 -5.60 -7.91 28.27
CA GLY A 519 -4.87 -9.11 27.89
C GLY A 519 -4.70 -9.30 26.39
N TYR A 520 -4.22 -10.47 26.01
CA TYR A 520 -3.95 -10.82 24.62
C TYR A 520 -4.26 -12.29 24.31
N CYS A 521 -4.39 -12.61 23.03
CA CYS A 521 -4.51 -13.98 22.52
C CYS A 521 -3.52 -14.16 21.36
N THR A 522 -2.81 -15.30 21.35
CA THR A 522 -1.90 -15.73 20.27
C THR A 522 -2.21 -17.16 19.79
N GLU A 523 -3.27 -17.79 20.28
CA GLU A 523 -3.66 -19.15 19.88
C GLU A 523 -4.06 -19.19 18.38
N LYS A 524 -3.70 -20.27 17.66
CA LYS A 524 -4.07 -20.52 16.25
C LYS A 524 -3.57 -19.48 15.24
N GLU A 525 -2.40 -18.90 15.48
CA GLU A 525 -1.82 -17.86 14.59
C GLU A 525 -2.75 -16.63 14.45
N GLU A 526 -3.43 -16.29 15.54
CA GLU A 526 -4.32 -15.15 15.66
C GLU A 526 -3.80 -14.25 16.78
N ASN A 527 -3.20 -13.12 16.41
CA ASN A 527 -2.76 -12.11 17.37
C ASN A 527 -3.93 -11.15 17.63
N MET A 528 -4.42 -11.15 18.87
CA MET A 528 -5.52 -10.29 19.31
C MET A 528 -5.16 -9.57 20.59
N LEU A 529 -5.56 -8.31 20.66
CA LEU A 529 -5.44 -7.46 21.84
C LEU A 529 -6.84 -7.20 22.42
N ILE A 530 -6.97 -7.36 23.73
CA ILE A 530 -8.23 -7.24 24.44
C ILE A 530 -8.15 -6.00 25.33
N TYR A 531 -8.94 -5.00 24.99
CA TYR A 531 -9.04 -3.72 25.69
C TYR A 531 -10.34 -3.61 26.48
N GLU A 532 -10.36 -2.71 27.47
CA GLU A 532 -11.61 -2.22 28.03
C GLU A 532 -12.51 -1.62 26.93
N TYR A 533 -13.82 -1.80 27.03
CA TYR A 533 -14.74 -1.27 26.04
C TYR A 533 -15.03 0.21 26.30
N MET A 534 -14.90 1.03 25.26
CA MET A 534 -15.15 2.48 25.30
C MET A 534 -16.50 2.78 24.63
N PRO A 535 -17.59 3.00 25.39
CA PRO A 535 -18.95 3.09 24.85
C PRO A 535 -19.16 4.32 23.96
N ASN A 536 -18.53 5.45 24.30
CA ASN A 536 -18.66 6.69 23.55
C ASN A 536 -17.73 6.80 22.34
N LYS A 537 -16.92 5.76 22.06
CA LYS A 537 -16.02 5.66 20.89
C LYS A 537 -15.01 6.81 20.84
N SER A 538 -14.52 7.19 19.65
CA SER A 538 -13.44 8.15 19.46
C SER A 538 -13.93 9.61 19.34
N LEU A 539 -13.08 10.55 19.74
CA LEU A 539 -13.35 11.98 19.79
C LEU A 539 -13.66 12.59 18.41
N ASP A 540 -13.03 12.09 17.35
CA ASP A 540 -13.24 12.55 15.97
C ASP A 540 -14.69 12.39 15.48
N LEU A 541 -15.42 11.39 16.01
CA LEU A 541 -16.84 11.19 15.72
C LEU A 541 -17.75 12.28 16.27
N TYR A 542 -17.26 13.07 17.23
CA TYR A 542 -17.97 14.23 17.77
C TYR A 542 -17.48 15.52 17.13
N LEU A 543 -16.17 15.73 17.06
CA LEU A 543 -15.60 16.98 16.55
C LEU A 543 -16.01 17.28 15.10
N PHE A 544 -16.12 16.26 14.25
CA PHE A 544 -16.30 16.45 12.81
C PHE A 544 -17.69 16.05 12.29
N ASP A 545 -18.58 15.61 13.18
CA ASP A 545 -19.96 15.31 12.83
C ASP A 545 -20.82 16.58 13.02
N PRO A 546 -21.58 17.02 11.99
CA PRO A 546 -22.34 18.26 12.06
C PRO A 546 -23.35 18.33 13.21
N ILE A 547 -23.82 17.18 13.70
CA ILE A 547 -24.84 17.07 14.76
C ILE A 547 -24.17 16.74 16.10
N LYS A 548 -23.28 15.76 16.16
CA LYS A 548 -22.67 15.33 17.43
C LYS A 548 -21.69 16.34 18.00
N ARG A 549 -21.15 17.27 17.20
CA ARG A 549 -20.28 18.35 17.71
C ARG A 549 -20.94 19.20 18.80
N TYR A 550 -22.27 19.34 18.76
CA TYR A 550 -23.05 20.07 19.78
C TYR A 550 -23.17 19.30 21.10
N MET A 551 -22.82 18.01 21.14
CA MET A 551 -22.74 17.24 22.38
C MET A 551 -21.47 17.59 23.18
N LEU A 552 -20.45 18.15 22.51
CA LEU A 552 -19.21 18.64 23.09
C LEU A 552 -19.24 20.16 23.27
N ASP A 553 -19.96 20.60 24.31
CA ASP A 553 -19.85 21.96 24.82
C ASP A 553 -18.42 22.30 25.26
N TRP A 554 -18.17 23.58 25.51
CA TRP A 554 -16.84 24.05 25.87
C TRP A 554 -16.28 23.40 27.15
N VAL A 555 -17.13 23.17 28.16
CA VAL A 555 -16.72 22.53 29.42
C VAL A 555 -16.21 21.11 29.16
N LYS A 556 -16.92 20.32 28.34
CA LYS A 556 -16.48 18.98 27.94
C LYS A 556 -15.20 19.01 27.11
N ARG A 557 -15.07 19.95 26.18
CA ARG A 557 -13.83 20.09 25.38
C ARG A 557 -12.63 20.44 26.25
N VAL A 558 -12.79 21.33 27.23
CA VAL A 558 -11.77 21.64 28.23
C VAL A 558 -11.39 20.41 29.04
N HIS A 559 -12.38 19.65 29.54
CA HIS A 559 -12.13 18.40 30.26
C HIS A 559 -11.33 17.40 29.42
N ILE A 560 -11.68 17.27 28.14
CA ILE A 560 -10.96 16.43 27.18
C ILE A 560 -9.51 16.92 26.99
N ILE A 561 -9.30 18.22 26.79
CA ILE A 561 -7.95 18.80 26.65
C ILE A 561 -7.11 18.51 27.90
N GLU A 562 -7.65 18.78 29.09
CA GLU A 562 -6.94 18.57 30.35
C GLU A 562 -6.58 17.09 30.57
N GLY A 563 -7.51 16.16 30.28
CA GLY A 563 -7.24 14.73 30.40
C GLY A 563 -6.22 14.20 29.39
N VAL A 564 -6.24 14.68 28.13
CA VAL A 564 -5.20 14.34 27.15
C VAL A 564 -3.84 14.88 27.57
N THR A 565 -3.77 16.12 28.07
CA THR A 565 -2.53 16.70 28.61
C THR A 565 -1.98 15.89 29.77
N GLN A 566 -2.83 15.46 30.72
CA GLN A 566 -2.43 14.60 31.84
C GLN A 566 -1.92 13.23 31.36
N GLY A 567 -2.58 12.61 30.38
CA GLY A 567 -2.13 11.35 29.78
C GLY A 567 -0.75 11.46 29.14
N LEU A 568 -0.50 12.51 28.36
CA LEU A 568 0.82 12.75 27.74
C LEU A 568 1.90 13.05 28.78
N LEU A 569 1.58 13.85 29.81
CA LEU A 569 2.49 14.12 30.92
C LEU A 569 2.93 12.85 31.63
N TYR A 570 1.98 11.94 31.89
CA TYR A 570 2.30 10.66 32.47
C TYR A 570 3.26 9.84 31.60
N LEU A 571 3.00 9.78 30.28
CA LEU A 571 3.86 9.06 29.33
C LEU A 571 5.29 9.63 29.26
N GLN A 572 5.44 10.95 29.35
CA GLN A 572 6.73 11.61 29.12
C GLN A 572 7.55 11.79 30.40
N GLU A 573 6.91 12.19 31.51
CA GLU A 573 7.60 12.68 32.72
C GLU A 573 7.42 11.77 33.93
N TYR A 574 6.20 11.31 34.19
CA TYR A 574 5.83 10.65 35.46
C TYR A 574 5.89 9.12 35.44
N SER A 575 6.04 8.50 34.28
CA SER A 575 6.27 7.06 34.18
C SER A 575 7.75 6.71 34.42
N ASN A 576 8.02 5.44 34.74
CA ASN A 576 9.38 4.95 34.97
C ASN A 576 10.25 4.96 33.69
N ILE A 577 9.62 5.00 32.52
CA ILE A 577 10.26 4.98 31.20
C ILE A 577 9.57 6.03 30.34
N THR A 578 10.32 6.91 29.69
CA THR A 578 9.72 7.90 28.80
C THR A 578 9.15 7.20 27.56
N VAL A 579 7.86 7.41 27.31
CA VAL A 579 7.14 6.85 26.17
C VAL A 579 6.76 7.96 25.20
N ILE A 580 7.18 7.81 23.95
CA ILE A 580 6.72 8.68 22.84
C ILE A 580 5.67 7.90 22.07
N HIS A 581 4.45 8.42 21.99
CA HIS A 581 3.30 7.75 21.39
C HIS A 581 3.40 7.67 19.86
N ARG A 582 3.76 8.78 19.21
CA ARG A 582 4.00 8.90 17.76
C ARG A 582 2.79 8.71 16.83
N ASP A 583 1.59 8.58 17.38
CA ASP A 583 0.34 8.53 16.60
C ASP A 583 -0.82 9.19 17.36
N LEU A 584 -0.54 10.29 18.06
CA LEU A 584 -1.55 11.06 18.77
C LEU A 584 -2.43 11.82 17.77
N LYS A 585 -3.73 11.56 17.78
CA LYS A 585 -4.74 12.18 16.89
C LYS A 585 -6.14 12.02 17.47
N ALA A 586 -7.11 12.78 16.95
CA ALA A 586 -8.49 12.75 17.46
C ALA A 586 -9.15 11.35 17.43
N SER A 587 -8.86 10.53 16.42
CA SER A 587 -9.40 9.16 16.34
C SER A 587 -8.77 8.16 17.31
N ASN A 588 -7.63 8.52 17.93
CA ASN A 588 -6.97 7.71 18.95
C ASN A 588 -7.27 8.20 20.38
N ILE A 589 -8.12 9.23 20.54
CA ILE A 589 -8.69 9.63 21.83
C ILE A 589 -10.06 8.98 21.97
N LEU A 590 -10.17 7.95 22.80
CA LEU A 590 -11.43 7.27 23.10
C LEU A 590 -12.12 7.90 24.32
N LEU A 591 -13.43 7.79 24.37
CA LEU A 591 -14.28 8.36 25.42
C LEU A 591 -14.99 7.24 26.17
N ASP A 592 -14.85 7.23 27.50
CA ASP A 592 -15.59 6.31 28.38
C ASP A 592 -17.04 6.76 28.55
N ASP A 593 -17.81 6.07 29.37
CA ASP A 593 -19.23 6.35 29.65
C ASP A 593 -19.48 7.75 30.21
N GLU A 594 -18.56 8.31 30.99
CA GLU A 594 -18.64 9.67 31.51
C GLU A 594 -18.00 10.74 30.59
N MET A 595 -17.62 10.38 29.36
CA MET A 595 -16.95 11.27 28.39
C MET A 595 -15.54 11.69 28.80
N ASN A 596 -14.85 10.93 29.67
CA ASN A 596 -13.45 11.17 29.97
C ASN A 596 -12.56 10.69 28.80
N PRO A 597 -11.51 11.45 28.45
CA PRO A 597 -10.60 11.07 27.38
C PRO A 597 -9.62 9.99 27.84
N LYS A 598 -9.39 9.00 26.98
CA LYS A 598 -8.33 8.02 27.09
C LYS A 598 -7.53 7.88 25.80
N ILE A 599 -6.22 8.04 25.89
CA ILE A 599 -5.29 7.85 24.77
C ILE A 599 -5.16 6.35 24.48
N SER A 600 -5.21 5.98 23.20
CA SER A 600 -5.19 4.60 22.72
C SER A 600 -4.22 4.42 21.53
N ASP A 601 -3.97 3.16 21.16
CA ASP A 601 -3.18 2.76 19.98
C ASP A 601 -1.65 2.97 20.11
N PHE A 602 -1.03 2.22 21.01
CA PHE A 602 0.40 2.28 21.33
C PHE A 602 1.30 1.45 20.38
N GLY A 603 0.79 0.90 19.28
CA GLY A 603 1.58 0.03 18.38
C GLY A 603 2.84 0.69 17.81
N MET A 604 2.79 2.02 17.67
CA MET A 604 3.85 2.85 17.10
C MET A 604 4.77 3.48 18.14
N ALA A 605 4.45 3.31 19.42
CA ALA A 605 5.13 3.98 20.51
C ALA A 605 6.57 3.47 20.68
N ARG A 606 7.42 4.29 21.29
CA ARG A 606 8.84 4.00 21.52
C ARG A 606 9.25 4.35 22.94
N LEU A 607 10.07 3.48 23.53
CA LEU A 607 10.60 3.58 24.88
C LEU A 607 11.97 4.28 24.86
N PHE A 608 12.16 5.23 25.77
CA PHE A 608 13.43 5.89 26.03
C PHE A 608 13.81 5.72 27.50
N ASN A 609 15.07 5.34 27.75
CA ASN A 609 15.64 5.54 29.08
C ASN A 609 15.75 7.05 29.32
N LYS A 610 15.56 7.50 30.57
CA LYS A 610 15.52 8.93 30.92
C LYS A 610 16.75 9.75 30.51
N ASP A 611 17.85 9.07 30.16
CA ASP A 611 19.12 9.68 29.73
C ASP A 611 19.19 10.03 28.22
N PHE A 612 18.26 9.54 27.39
CA PHE A 612 18.24 9.78 25.94
C PHE A 612 17.04 10.66 25.53
N CYS A 613 17.32 11.83 24.95
CA CYS A 613 16.29 12.83 24.61
C CYS A 613 15.80 12.77 23.15
N GLU A 614 16.48 12.04 22.27
CA GLU A 614 16.22 12.03 20.82
C GLU A 614 16.69 10.71 20.18
N ALA A 615 15.99 10.21 19.17
CA ALA A 615 16.44 9.10 18.33
C ALA A 615 16.16 9.35 16.84
N ASN A 616 16.86 8.60 15.99
CA ASN A 616 16.70 8.62 14.54
C ASN A 616 16.18 7.26 14.04
N THR A 617 15.32 7.27 13.02
CA THR A 617 14.85 6.09 12.30
C THR A 617 14.83 6.32 10.79
N GLY A 618 15.31 5.34 10.02
CA GLY A 618 15.18 5.32 8.55
C GLY A 618 13.77 4.94 8.06
N ARG A 619 12.86 4.57 8.97
CA ARG A 619 11.47 4.22 8.69
C ARG A 619 10.55 5.30 9.26
N ILE A 620 9.88 6.05 8.38
CA ILE A 620 8.90 7.09 8.72
C ILE A 620 7.52 6.45 8.92
N VAL A 621 6.99 6.55 10.14
CA VAL A 621 5.64 6.07 10.49
C VAL A 621 4.92 7.11 11.36
N GLY A 622 3.62 7.30 11.14
CA GLY A 622 2.72 8.19 11.88
C GLY A 622 1.56 8.65 10.99
N THR A 623 0.51 9.24 11.56
CA THR A 623 -0.62 9.76 10.78
C THR A 623 -0.29 11.11 10.14
N TYR A 624 -0.40 11.19 8.81
CA TYR A 624 -0.18 12.42 8.04
C TYR A 624 -0.98 13.61 8.61
N GLY A 625 -0.33 14.77 8.71
CA GLY A 625 -0.88 15.98 9.33
C GLY A 625 -0.62 16.11 10.83
N TYR A 626 -0.29 15.03 11.54
CA TYR A 626 0.15 15.09 12.96
C TYR A 626 1.65 14.85 13.12
N VAL A 627 2.33 14.52 12.02
CA VAL A 627 3.77 14.23 11.98
C VAL A 627 4.56 15.54 11.89
N PRO A 628 5.54 15.79 12.78
CA PRO A 628 6.34 16.99 12.76
C PRO A 628 7.42 16.98 11.65
N PRO A 629 7.87 18.16 11.18
CA PRO A 629 8.77 18.30 10.03
C PRO A 629 10.14 17.64 10.20
N GLU A 630 10.75 17.71 11.39
CA GLU A 630 12.05 17.10 11.68
C GLU A 630 12.03 15.57 11.55
N TYR A 631 10.86 14.96 11.81
CA TYR A 631 10.69 13.53 11.66
C TYR A 631 10.58 13.15 10.19
N VAL A 632 9.81 13.90 9.40
CA VAL A 632 9.66 13.65 7.95
C VAL A 632 10.98 13.86 7.21
N THR A 633 11.72 14.91 7.55
CA THR A 633 12.93 15.32 6.83
C THR A 633 14.18 14.56 7.24
N LYS A 634 14.32 14.23 8.54
CA LYS A 634 15.57 13.68 9.11
C LYS A 634 15.39 12.35 9.83
N GLY A 635 14.15 11.86 9.96
CA GLY A 635 13.84 10.65 10.74
C GLY A 635 13.94 10.85 12.26
N ILE A 636 14.03 12.09 12.72
CA ILE A 636 14.30 12.43 14.12
C ILE A 636 13.01 12.49 14.94
N TYR A 637 12.96 11.82 16.08
CA TYR A 637 11.84 11.90 17.02
C TYR A 637 12.31 12.02 18.47
N SER A 638 11.58 12.82 19.24
CA SER A 638 11.77 13.10 20.67
C SER A 638 10.40 13.35 21.31
N MET A 639 10.34 13.66 22.61
CA MET A 639 9.09 14.06 23.28
C MET A 639 8.38 15.22 22.55
N LYS A 640 9.13 16.06 21.81
CA LYS A 640 8.59 17.15 20.99
C LYS A 640 7.76 16.69 19.79
N TYR A 641 7.82 15.39 19.44
CA TYR A 641 6.93 14.80 18.45
C TYR A 641 5.48 14.87 18.94
N ASP A 642 5.20 14.29 20.11
CA ASP A 642 3.83 14.25 20.63
C ASP A 642 3.34 15.64 21.03
N VAL A 643 4.23 16.56 21.40
CA VAL A 643 3.89 17.99 21.59
C VAL A 643 3.33 18.59 20.29
N TYR A 644 4.00 18.36 19.15
CA TYR A 644 3.52 18.85 17.86
C TYR A 644 2.15 18.24 17.53
N SER A 645 2.00 16.92 17.66
CA SER A 645 0.73 16.23 17.43
C SER A 645 -0.38 16.73 18.37
N PHE A 646 -0.04 17.07 19.63
CA PHE A 646 -0.97 17.66 20.59
C PHE A 646 -1.41 19.06 20.15
N GLY A 647 -0.51 19.89 19.63
CA GLY A 647 -0.87 21.20 19.07
C GLY A 647 -1.87 21.10 17.93
N VAL A 648 -1.66 20.16 17.01
CA VAL A 648 -2.63 19.88 15.92
C VAL A 648 -3.98 19.44 16.48
N LEU A 649 -3.98 18.48 17.41
CA LEU A 649 -5.18 17.99 18.07
C LEU A 649 -5.93 19.12 18.81
N LEU A 650 -5.21 20.00 19.50
CA LEU A 650 -5.78 21.12 20.24
C LEU A 650 -6.48 22.11 19.31
N LEU A 651 -5.88 22.44 18.15
CA LEU A 651 -6.54 23.25 17.11
C LEU A 651 -7.83 22.59 16.62
N GLN A 652 -7.85 21.27 16.43
CA GLN A 652 -9.06 20.57 16.00
C GLN A 652 -10.15 20.56 17.08
N ILE A 653 -9.77 20.43 18.35
CA ILE A 653 -10.72 20.47 19.46
C ILE A 653 -11.40 21.85 19.55
N ILE A 654 -10.64 22.95 19.47
CA ILE A 654 -11.23 24.29 19.61
C ILE A 654 -11.97 24.77 18.34
N SER A 655 -11.61 24.27 17.17
CA SER A 655 -12.20 24.71 15.89
C SER A 655 -13.30 23.80 15.34
N GLY A 656 -13.33 22.52 15.75
CA GLY A 656 -14.15 21.50 15.09
C GLY A 656 -13.76 21.24 13.62
N LYS A 657 -12.63 21.77 13.15
CA LYS A 657 -12.18 21.67 11.76
C LYS A 657 -11.21 20.50 11.58
N ARG A 658 -11.28 19.84 10.42
CA ARG A 658 -10.31 18.80 10.04
C ARG A 658 -9.01 19.43 9.54
N ASN A 659 -7.88 18.86 9.94
CA ASN A 659 -6.56 19.26 9.43
C ASN A 659 -6.32 18.81 7.96
N THR A 660 -7.14 17.91 7.42
CA THR A 660 -7.07 17.46 6.02
C THR A 660 -7.78 18.38 5.03
N CYS A 661 -8.41 19.46 5.50
CA CYS A 661 -9.14 20.41 4.67
C CYS A 661 -8.38 21.75 4.64
N TYR A 662 -8.50 22.48 3.53
CA TYR A 662 -8.02 23.84 3.44
C TYR A 662 -9.07 24.84 3.96
N HIS A 663 -8.60 25.96 4.49
CA HIS A 663 -9.41 27.00 5.13
C HIS A 663 -9.01 28.39 4.61
N GLY A 664 -9.78 29.39 5.02
CA GLY A 664 -9.59 30.80 4.64
C GLY A 664 -10.39 31.22 3.40
N PRO A 665 -10.38 32.53 3.07
CA PRO A 665 -11.23 33.10 2.01
C PRO A 665 -10.98 32.52 0.62
N HIS A 666 -9.80 31.93 0.40
CA HIS A 666 -9.39 31.33 -0.87
C HIS A 666 -9.21 29.79 -0.77
N GLU A 667 -9.62 29.18 0.34
CA GLU A 667 -9.54 27.73 0.60
C GLU A 667 -8.15 27.12 0.28
N ASN A 668 -7.09 27.79 0.71
CA ASN A 668 -5.71 27.44 0.36
C ASN A 668 -4.75 27.31 1.55
N LEU A 669 -5.20 27.59 2.77
CA LEU A 669 -4.38 27.50 3.99
C LEU A 669 -4.67 26.20 4.73
N ASN A 670 -3.63 25.49 5.16
CA ASN A 670 -3.85 24.36 6.08
C ASN A 670 -4.35 24.87 7.45
N LEU A 671 -4.86 23.99 8.32
CA LEU A 671 -5.47 24.41 9.60
C LEU A 671 -4.50 25.21 10.48
N LEU A 672 -3.22 24.87 10.48
CA LEU A 672 -2.19 25.52 11.29
C LEU A 672 -1.90 26.92 10.75
N GLU A 673 -1.68 27.05 9.44
CA GLU A 673 -1.49 28.34 8.76
C GLU A 673 -2.72 29.24 8.92
N TYR A 674 -3.92 28.70 8.73
CA TYR A 674 -5.16 29.45 8.87
C TYR A 674 -5.34 29.96 10.30
N ALA A 675 -5.05 29.13 11.30
CA ALA A 675 -5.07 29.54 12.69
C ALA A 675 -4.05 30.64 12.97
N TYR A 676 -2.83 30.50 12.45
CA TYR A 676 -1.77 31.49 12.65
C TYR A 676 -2.05 32.84 11.99
N GLU A 677 -2.49 32.85 10.73
CA GLU A 677 -2.79 34.10 9.99
C GLU A 677 -3.97 34.85 10.63
N LEU A 678 -5.00 34.14 11.11
CA LEU A 678 -6.07 34.80 11.84
C LEU A 678 -5.65 35.22 13.25
N TRP A 679 -4.75 34.49 13.90
CA TRP A 679 -4.23 34.88 15.21
C TRP A 679 -3.36 36.14 15.14
N ILE A 680 -2.47 36.26 14.15
CA ILE A 680 -1.62 37.45 13.97
C ILE A 680 -2.42 38.70 13.58
N ASP A 681 -3.55 38.51 12.87
CA ASP A 681 -4.47 39.58 12.46
C ASP A 681 -5.48 39.97 13.58
N ASP A 682 -5.33 39.43 14.81
CA ASP A 682 -6.27 39.60 15.93
C ASP A 682 -7.72 39.15 15.62
N ARG A 683 -7.84 38.17 14.72
CA ARG A 683 -9.10 37.58 14.21
C ARG A 683 -9.24 36.10 14.59
N GLY A 684 -8.51 35.65 15.61
CA GLY A 684 -8.47 34.23 16.00
C GLY A 684 -9.82 33.64 16.40
N THR A 685 -10.78 34.47 16.79
CA THR A 685 -12.16 34.04 17.08
C THR A 685 -12.87 33.42 15.87
N GLU A 686 -12.48 33.76 14.64
CA GLU A 686 -13.04 33.17 13.41
C GLU A 686 -12.63 31.69 13.20
N VAL A 687 -11.60 31.23 13.90
CA VAL A 687 -11.16 29.82 13.86
C VAL A 687 -11.99 28.95 14.78
N ILE A 688 -12.53 29.53 15.85
CA ILE A 688 -13.23 28.83 16.93
C ILE A 688 -14.55 28.27 16.41
N ASP A 689 -14.90 27.06 16.87
CA ASP A 689 -16.19 26.45 16.58
C ASP A 689 -17.32 27.36 17.13
N PRO A 690 -18.26 27.83 16.28
CA PRO A 690 -19.33 28.73 16.70
C PRO A 690 -20.27 28.15 17.77
N SER A 691 -20.24 26.83 17.98
CA SER A 691 -21.00 26.16 19.04
C SER A 691 -20.38 26.30 20.43
N LEU A 692 -19.18 26.86 20.55
CA LEU A 692 -18.49 27.05 21.81
C LEU A 692 -18.79 28.42 22.42
N ASP A 693 -19.17 28.40 23.69
CA ASP A 693 -19.34 29.60 24.51
C ASP A 693 -18.31 29.59 25.66
N ASP A 694 -17.45 30.61 25.69
CA ASP A 694 -16.42 30.81 26.73
C ASP A 694 -16.88 31.77 27.83
N SER A 695 -18.20 32.09 27.91
CA SER A 695 -18.77 33.04 28.87
C SER A 695 -18.41 32.75 30.34
N SER A 696 -18.18 31.48 30.69
CA SER A 696 -17.81 31.04 32.04
C SER A 696 -16.32 31.17 32.38
N SER A 697 -15.43 31.33 31.39
CA SER A 697 -13.99 31.50 31.60
C SER A 697 -13.35 32.30 30.45
N PRO A 698 -13.70 33.59 30.30
CA PRO A 698 -13.25 34.41 29.18
C PRO A 698 -11.74 34.29 28.98
N CYS A 699 -11.32 34.07 27.73
CA CYS A 699 -9.93 33.90 27.27
C CYS A 699 -9.34 32.48 27.37
N LYS A 700 -10.04 31.46 27.89
CA LYS A 700 -9.48 30.09 27.92
C LYS A 700 -9.43 29.47 26.52
N ILE A 701 -10.39 29.74 25.63
CA ILE A 701 -10.33 29.26 24.24
C ILE A 701 -9.16 29.89 23.49
N MET A 702 -9.00 31.21 23.57
CA MET A 702 -7.89 31.93 22.91
C MET A 702 -6.53 31.50 23.46
N ARG A 703 -6.45 31.19 24.76
CA ARG A 703 -5.24 30.61 25.35
C ARG A 703 -4.94 29.23 24.77
N CYS A 704 -5.94 28.38 24.59
CA CYS A 704 -5.76 27.09 23.93
C CYS A 704 -5.24 27.25 22.50
N MET A 705 -5.76 28.23 21.75
CA MET A 705 -5.27 28.56 20.42
C MET A 705 -3.79 28.97 20.45
N HIS A 706 -3.42 29.86 21.37
CA HIS A 706 -2.04 30.31 21.52
C HIS A 706 -1.08 29.16 21.88
N ILE A 707 -1.45 28.32 22.84
CA ILE A 707 -0.68 27.13 23.23
C ILE A 707 -0.55 26.16 22.05
N ALA A 708 -1.62 25.97 21.28
CA ALA A 708 -1.60 25.09 20.11
C ALA A 708 -0.59 25.60 19.06
N LEU A 709 -0.57 26.91 18.81
CA LEU A 709 0.40 27.54 17.91
C LEU A 709 1.85 27.39 18.42
N LEU A 710 2.10 27.53 19.72
CA LEU A 710 3.41 27.24 20.33
C LEU A 710 3.83 25.77 20.17
N CYS A 711 2.87 24.84 20.16
CA CYS A 711 3.15 23.42 20.00
C CYS A 711 3.51 23.03 18.55
N VAL A 712 2.98 23.72 17.54
CA VAL A 712 3.16 23.37 16.11
C VAL A 712 4.31 24.09 15.40
N GLN A 713 5.27 24.62 16.16
CA GLN A 713 6.44 25.34 15.64
C GLN A 713 7.33 24.41 14.79
N GLU A 714 7.96 24.97 13.75
CA GLU A 714 8.84 24.22 12.85
C GLU A 714 10.04 23.62 13.59
N ASN A 715 10.74 24.43 14.38
CA ASN A 715 11.87 23.98 15.17
C ASN A 715 11.40 23.32 16.49
N PRO A 716 11.77 22.06 16.78
CA PRO A 716 11.39 21.37 18.01
C PRO A 716 11.83 22.07 19.29
N LYS A 717 12.89 22.89 19.23
CA LYS A 717 13.39 23.68 20.37
C LYS A 717 12.46 24.81 20.75
N ASP A 718 11.69 25.33 19.79
CA ASP A 718 10.74 26.42 20.02
C ASP A 718 9.40 25.91 20.60
N ARG A 719 9.17 24.59 20.60
CA ARG A 719 7.97 23.98 21.18
C ARG A 719 8.10 23.85 22.70
N PRO A 720 7.05 24.10 23.50
CA PRO A 720 7.07 23.84 24.93
C PRO A 720 7.17 22.35 25.24
N SER A 721 7.55 22.01 26.47
CA SER A 721 7.36 20.68 27.07
C SER A 721 5.90 20.47 27.47
N MET A 722 5.46 19.22 27.64
CA MET A 722 4.09 18.96 28.11
C MET A 722 3.84 19.50 29.54
N LEU A 723 4.89 19.65 30.36
CA LEU A 723 4.81 20.28 31.68
C LEU A 723 4.55 21.79 31.59
N GLU A 724 5.23 22.47 30.66
CA GLU A 724 4.96 23.87 30.36
C GLU A 724 3.55 24.05 29.79
N VAL A 725 3.13 23.19 28.85
CA VAL A 725 1.75 23.18 28.31
C VAL A 725 0.72 23.05 29.42
N PHE A 726 0.88 22.09 30.34
CA PHE A 726 -0.01 21.90 31.47
C PHE A 726 -0.06 23.13 32.39
N THR A 727 1.09 23.73 32.66
CA THR A 727 1.20 24.94 33.47
C THR A 727 0.51 26.13 32.81
N MET A 728 0.69 26.31 31.49
CA MET A 728 0.03 27.36 30.70
C MET A 728 -1.49 27.18 30.67
N LEU A 729 -1.99 25.94 30.60
CA LEU A 729 -3.43 25.65 30.66
C LEU A 729 -4.03 25.99 32.04
N LYS A 730 -3.29 25.81 33.14
CA LYS A 730 -3.77 26.04 34.52
C LYS A 730 -3.60 27.48 35.03
N ASN A 731 -2.44 28.12 34.84
CA ASN A 731 -2.04 29.27 35.67
C ASN A 731 -2.34 30.66 35.10
N GLY A 732 -2.96 30.79 33.92
CA GLY A 732 -3.44 32.08 33.40
C GLY A 732 -2.39 33.09 32.94
N SER A 733 -1.19 33.06 33.50
CA SER A 733 -0.08 33.95 33.17
C SER A 733 0.76 33.37 32.04
N MET A 734 0.61 33.91 30.83
CA MET A 734 1.49 33.57 29.71
C MET A 734 2.74 34.46 29.79
N ALA A 735 3.92 33.86 29.86
CA ALA A 735 5.14 34.57 29.51
C ALA A 735 5.02 35.07 28.05
N ALA A 736 5.66 36.20 27.72
CA ALA A 736 5.60 36.87 26.41
C ALA A 736 6.28 36.06 25.27
N ILE A 737 5.86 34.81 25.07
CA ILE A 737 6.35 33.94 24.00
C ILE A 737 5.35 34.02 22.85
N THR A 738 5.72 34.76 21.82
CA THR A 738 4.92 34.87 20.59
C THR A 738 5.20 33.64 19.72
N PRO A 739 4.18 32.85 19.33
CA PRO A 739 4.33 31.82 18.31
C PRO A 739 4.95 32.40 17.04
N LYS A 740 5.95 31.71 16.48
CA LYS A 740 6.41 31.97 15.12
C LYS A 740 5.48 31.24 14.16
N ARG A 741 5.75 31.38 12.86
CA ARG A 741 4.96 30.73 11.84
C ARG A 741 5.01 29.20 12.00
N PRO A 742 3.86 28.50 11.91
CA PRO A 742 3.81 27.05 12.04
C PRO A 742 4.62 26.33 10.97
N ALA A 743 5.00 25.08 11.29
CA ALA A 743 5.65 24.18 10.33
C ALA A 743 4.83 24.02 9.03
N PHE A 744 5.52 23.78 7.92
CA PHE A 744 4.95 23.53 6.59
C PHE A 744 4.22 24.72 5.96
N SER A 745 4.57 25.95 6.36
CA SER A 745 4.02 27.17 5.76
C SER A 745 4.54 27.41 4.33
N VAL A 746 3.66 27.83 3.41
CA VAL A 746 4.01 28.16 2.01
C VAL A 746 4.71 29.53 1.89
N LYS A 747 4.59 30.40 2.89
CA LYS A 747 5.19 31.75 2.92
C LYS A 747 6.42 31.79 3.84
N GLU A 748 7.52 32.39 3.40
CA GLU A 748 8.72 32.64 4.23
C GLU A 748 8.45 33.63 5.37
N ASP A 749 9.12 33.43 6.52
CA ASP A 749 9.07 34.33 7.67
C ASP A 749 9.77 35.66 7.31
N LYS A 750 9.02 36.77 7.32
CA LYS A 750 9.57 38.11 7.09
C LYS A 750 10.26 38.71 8.31
N ASN A 751 10.29 38.01 9.45
CA ASN A 751 10.81 38.54 10.72
C ASN A 751 12.02 37.77 11.24
N THR A 752 13.12 37.83 10.48
CA THR A 752 14.46 37.77 11.09
C THR A 752 15.19 39.07 10.77
N GLY A 753 14.84 40.12 11.49
CA GLY A 753 15.52 41.41 11.37
C GLY A 753 14.91 42.48 12.27
N SER A 754 15.72 42.94 13.23
CA SER A 754 15.55 44.13 14.07
C SER A 754 14.58 44.07 15.25
N THR A 755 15.17 43.90 16.42
CA THR A 755 14.77 44.53 17.69
C THR A 755 14.37 45.99 17.45
N SER A 756 13.15 46.38 17.80
CA SER A 756 12.83 47.77 18.14
C SER A 756 11.68 47.79 19.14
N ALA A 757 11.88 48.59 20.19
CA ALA A 757 11.00 48.73 21.33
C ALA A 757 9.74 49.56 21.01
N SER A 758 8.77 49.49 21.95
CA SER A 758 7.48 50.22 22.06
C SER A 758 6.30 49.56 21.31
N GLN A 759 5.11 49.38 21.88
CA GLN A 759 4.43 50.09 22.97
C GLN A 759 3.66 49.13 23.91
N GLN A 760 3.68 49.43 25.21
CA GLN A 760 2.78 48.85 26.21
C GLN A 760 1.34 49.32 25.94
N GLY A 761 0.44 48.37 25.67
CA GLY A 761 -1.00 48.54 25.86
C GLY A 761 -1.39 47.80 27.13
N ILE A 762 -1.48 48.53 28.24
CA ILE A 762 -2.02 48.02 29.51
C ILE A 762 -3.55 47.95 29.33
N CYS A 763 -4.12 46.75 29.25
CA CYS A 763 -5.56 46.56 29.47
C CYS A 763 -5.81 46.63 30.98
N SER A 764 -6.42 47.72 31.43
CA SER A 764 -6.91 47.89 32.79
C SER A 764 -8.10 46.96 33.05
N PHE A 765 -7.99 46.12 34.07
CA PHE A 765 -9.11 45.46 34.73
C PHE A 765 -9.95 46.50 35.48
N ASN A 766 -11.22 46.64 35.13
CA ASN A 766 -12.22 47.25 36.00
C ASN A 766 -13.03 46.12 36.64
N ASP A 767 -12.70 45.79 37.89
CA ASP A 767 -13.66 45.15 38.79
C ASP A 767 -14.65 46.21 39.30
N PRO A 768 -15.93 45.88 39.50
CA PRO A 768 -16.89 46.78 40.12
C PRO A 768 -16.90 46.55 41.63
N GLU A 769 -16.57 47.54 42.45
CA GLU A 769 -17.25 47.68 43.75
C GLU A 769 -16.94 49.00 44.50
N ILE A 770 -18.00 49.46 45.16
CA ILE A 770 -18.06 50.32 46.35
C ILE A 770 -18.08 51.84 46.11
N SER A 771 -19.32 52.33 46.23
CA SER A 771 -19.70 53.68 46.57
C SER A 771 -19.24 54.02 47.99
N GLU A 772 -18.57 55.15 48.17
CA GLU A 772 -18.46 55.79 49.47
C GLU A 772 -18.77 57.29 49.36
N LEU A 773 -19.59 57.72 50.31
CA LEU A 773 -20.14 59.06 50.50
C LEU A 773 -19.06 60.09 50.82
N GLU A 774 -19.31 61.33 50.40
CA GLU A 774 -18.68 62.52 50.98
C GLU A 774 -18.95 62.66 52.48
N PRO A 775 -18.03 63.36 53.16
CA PRO A 775 -18.45 64.30 54.19
C PRO A 775 -17.82 65.69 54.05
N ARG A 776 -18.70 66.67 53.81
CA ARG A 776 -18.70 68.11 54.17
C ARG A 776 -17.63 69.06 53.65
#